data_AF-A0A7V5ET20-F1
#
_entry.id   AF-A0A7V5ET20-F1
#
_cell.length_a   1.000
_cell.length_b   1.000
_cell.length_c   1.000
_cell.angle_alpha   90.00
_cell.angle_beta   90.00
_cell.angle_gamma   90.00
#
_symmetry.space_group_name_H-M   'P 1'
#
loop_
_entity.id
_entity.type
_entity.pdbx_description
1 polymer ?
#
loop_
_entity_poly.entity_id
_entity_poly.type
_entity_poly.pdbx_seq_one_letter_code
_entity_poly.pdbx_strand_id
1 'polypeptide(L)'
;MLRRFFPGIVLSLCMLIPAVLWLPRALAVTPSSPEDDVTQAHGVFLTFHLEVADLAHVQALWPKLVNFMDLADAYNAKVSLQFSEPWLRYVEEKELSATVQAWEASGHEIALHHHGPTHKFFDGYTERPDLIRTDGWYATPGIYKGNMAKLMSLFAGLTDQPILAAGMSDADIDWPAGVLYYATKAGEDNAKSDLISTPVQTTYNGHVVIKVTNAGYAIDHLGDAAVTLADIENALRSASSDQVLGIVVNDDTISKHFDEIEPLFQLLARYDAQARTIADVVGSYQPVPTATPGANPSPTSTPTPTPAGTPTVTPTPQPFPLVEDAVYTQRGDVRTITIPHTDCANLTASPIQVGHWLIYPNHEHNRNCSGPGPYRHALFGYNLDDGKLYRLRDDAAGEATLTYADERNTLFWNTTFGGTVFMLDDADFSLQRKISVQTTSDSSGVFLDGLYYFGTVNTPTDTCQNPINANCGGVFALDAQGQIVHSLNTHDDFRAWIGTSLVSDGDYLYIGSAKQTKGQEQVEEVYLHGCSVTKVDKALNVLATFDPGDFACYYLPYQGANADSVAGEITLDGAGLWVQYVRPNQAPEHAGQFQVTLYRLDRDLEEQCRVSFPFEPQTQAVGFYAAPTVDQHGHAYLAVTVPDENHTRKGQLLKVTPDCQTTLLAEAPGSFAHASPTLADDAYVLFATDGLLQILTLEGQVVRSYDLATDARVLSTPTLINGAIYVVQEDGSLNIIEHSGLQGYGQAIWPRYRHDNRGTGVLSSDQATPTPMPPEEHRSFLPWVRK
;
A
#
# COMPACT_ATOMS: atom_id res chain seq x y z
N MET A 1 53.76 -36.86 -61.65
CA MET A 1 54.19 -37.87 -60.65
C MET A 1 52.98 -38.73 -60.33
N LEU A 2 52.69 -39.76 -61.15
CA LEU A 2 52.89 -41.21 -60.89
C LEU A 2 52.17 -41.70 -59.61
N ARG A 3 51.01 -42.38 -59.74
CA ARG A 3 50.77 -43.87 -59.80
C ARG A 3 50.76 -44.49 -58.38
N ARG A 4 49.91 -45.43 -57.93
CA ARG A 4 48.97 -46.39 -58.56
C ARG A 4 48.29 -47.27 -57.46
N PHE A 5 47.13 -47.85 -57.81
CA PHE A 5 46.54 -49.19 -57.47
C PHE A 5 45.88 -49.54 -56.11
N PHE A 6 44.59 -49.95 -56.25
CA PHE A 6 43.70 -50.87 -55.48
C PHE A 6 44.29 -52.29 -55.19
N PRO A 7 43.61 -53.29 -54.54
CA PRO A 7 42.25 -53.38 -53.94
C PRO A 7 42.17 -54.08 -52.55
N GLY A 8 40.93 -54.30 -52.08
CA GLY A 8 40.53 -54.71 -50.73
C GLY A 8 40.89 -56.12 -50.22
N ILE A 9 40.62 -56.31 -48.92
CA ILE A 9 40.59 -57.58 -48.20
C ILE A 9 39.44 -57.52 -47.18
N VAL A 10 38.55 -58.51 -47.28
CA VAL A 10 37.57 -58.91 -46.27
C VAL A 10 38.32 -59.61 -45.15
N LEU A 11 38.17 -59.16 -43.90
CA LEU A 11 38.54 -59.98 -42.73
C LEU A 11 37.52 -59.79 -41.62
N SER A 12 36.79 -60.88 -41.41
CA SER A 12 35.96 -61.17 -40.25
C SER A 12 36.84 -61.20 -39.00
N LEU A 13 36.53 -60.39 -37.99
CA LEU A 13 37.10 -60.50 -36.65
C LEU A 13 35.97 -60.39 -35.63
N CYS A 14 35.55 -61.53 -35.10
CA CYS A 14 34.81 -61.62 -33.85
C CYS A 14 35.67 -61.01 -32.74
N MET A 15 35.26 -59.85 -32.20
CA MET A 15 35.70 -59.39 -30.88
C MET A 15 34.54 -59.54 -29.90
N LEU A 16 34.77 -60.40 -28.91
CA LEU A 16 34.00 -60.52 -27.68
C LEU A 16 34.00 -59.17 -26.95
N ILE A 17 32.83 -58.54 -26.87
CA ILE A 17 32.55 -57.43 -25.94
C ILE A 17 32.12 -58.07 -24.61
N PRO A 18 32.74 -57.74 -23.47
CA PRO A 18 32.24 -58.20 -22.18
C PRO A 18 30.93 -57.48 -21.87
N ALA A 19 29.87 -58.24 -21.66
CA ALA A 19 28.62 -57.75 -21.10
C ALA A 19 28.88 -57.24 -19.68
N VAL A 20 28.98 -55.92 -19.51
CA VAL A 20 28.91 -55.27 -18.20
C VAL A 20 27.43 -55.23 -17.82
N LEU A 21 27.01 -56.22 -17.02
CA LEU A 21 25.74 -56.17 -16.30
C LEU A 21 25.79 -54.98 -15.33
N TRP A 22 25.06 -53.91 -15.65
CA TRP A 22 24.63 -52.92 -14.68
C TRP A 22 23.57 -53.56 -13.78
N LEU A 23 23.98 -54.02 -12.59
CA LEU A 23 23.07 -54.32 -11.50
C LEU A 23 22.64 -52.99 -10.86
N PRO A 24 21.33 -52.70 -10.69
CA PRO A 24 20.90 -51.56 -9.92
C PRO A 24 21.27 -51.83 -8.45
N ARG A 25 22.17 -51.01 -7.90
CA ARG A 25 22.42 -50.93 -6.46
C ARG A 25 21.24 -50.18 -5.84
N ALA A 26 20.17 -50.90 -5.55
CA ALA A 26 19.17 -50.43 -4.58
C ALA A 26 19.83 -50.48 -3.19
N LEU A 27 20.30 -49.33 -2.70
CA LEU A 27 20.61 -49.15 -1.29
C LEU A 27 19.28 -49.16 -0.55
N ALA A 28 18.96 -50.29 0.09
CA ALA A 28 17.84 -50.38 1.01
C ALA A 28 18.15 -49.52 2.25
N VAL A 29 17.68 -48.27 2.21
CA VAL A 29 17.54 -47.43 3.40
C VAL A 29 16.44 -48.08 4.24
N THR A 30 16.76 -48.52 5.45
CA THR A 30 15.76 -48.94 6.43
C THR A 30 14.95 -47.71 6.84
N PRO A 31 13.63 -47.64 6.55
CA PRO A 31 12.82 -46.50 6.93
C PRO A 31 12.72 -46.42 8.45
N SER A 32 13.04 -45.25 9.02
CA SER A 32 12.54 -44.83 10.33
C SER A 32 11.02 -44.79 10.28
N SER A 33 10.34 -45.15 11.38
CA SER A 33 8.88 -45.30 11.43
C SER A 33 8.12 -44.11 10.80
N PRO A 34 7.28 -44.33 9.77
CA PRO A 34 6.75 -43.31 8.87
C PRO A 34 5.41 -42.66 9.32
N GLU A 35 5.06 -42.66 10.61
CA GLU A 35 3.74 -42.17 11.05
C GLU A 35 3.63 -40.63 11.16
N ASP A 36 4.74 -39.88 11.12
CA ASP A 36 4.74 -38.41 11.32
C ASP A 36 4.97 -37.58 10.02
N ASP A 37 5.15 -38.21 8.85
CA ASP A 37 5.57 -37.55 7.61
C ASP A 37 4.49 -37.55 6.50
N VAL A 38 3.19 -37.56 6.83
CA VAL A 38 2.13 -37.36 5.83
C VAL A 38 1.74 -35.88 5.79
N THR A 39 1.79 -35.25 4.61
CA THR A 39 1.33 -33.86 4.48
C THR A 39 -0.18 -33.75 4.74
N GLN A 40 -0.59 -32.69 5.44
CA GLN A 40 -2.01 -32.40 5.65
C GLN A 40 -2.59 -31.50 4.56
N ALA A 41 -1.79 -30.97 3.62
CA ALA A 41 -2.29 -30.12 2.54
C ALA A 41 -3.36 -30.83 1.70
N HIS A 42 -4.38 -30.08 1.23
CA HIS A 42 -5.39 -30.57 0.27
C HIS A 42 -4.75 -31.12 -1.00
N GLY A 43 -3.64 -30.51 -1.43
CA GLY A 43 -2.83 -30.99 -2.53
C GLY A 43 -1.61 -30.14 -2.78
N VAL A 44 -0.65 -30.72 -3.50
CA VAL A 44 0.53 -30.02 -4.01
C VAL A 44 0.37 -29.89 -5.52
N PHE A 45 0.52 -28.69 -6.07
CA PHE A 45 0.64 -28.50 -7.50
C PHE A 45 2.04 -28.01 -7.89
N LEU A 46 2.53 -28.52 -9.01
CA LEU A 46 3.79 -28.09 -9.61
C LEU A 46 3.51 -27.45 -10.96
N THR A 47 3.99 -26.22 -11.12
CA THR A 47 3.84 -25.43 -12.33
C THR A 47 5.19 -25.17 -12.96
N PHE A 48 5.25 -25.24 -14.28
CA PHE A 48 6.40 -24.77 -15.04
C PHE A 48 6.03 -23.46 -15.74
N HIS A 49 6.66 -22.35 -15.37
CA HIS A 49 6.55 -21.10 -16.14
C HIS A 49 7.50 -21.15 -17.32
N LEU A 50 6.95 -21.30 -18.53
CA LEU A 50 7.72 -21.21 -19.77
C LEU A 50 7.82 -19.73 -20.14
N GLU A 51 8.77 -19.05 -19.49
CA GLU A 51 8.96 -17.60 -19.55
C GLU A 51 9.15 -17.05 -20.97
N VAL A 52 8.84 -15.76 -21.15
CA VAL A 52 9.03 -15.06 -22.42
C VAL A 52 10.51 -14.94 -22.73
N ALA A 53 10.96 -15.63 -23.77
CA ALA A 53 12.34 -15.66 -24.22
C ALA A 53 12.46 -15.58 -25.75
N ASP A 54 13.67 -15.32 -26.26
CA ASP A 54 13.92 -15.43 -27.70
C ASP A 54 13.91 -16.90 -28.17
N LEU A 55 13.67 -17.12 -29.47
CA LEU A 55 13.58 -18.47 -30.03
C LEU A 55 14.87 -19.29 -29.89
N ALA A 56 16.04 -18.66 -29.86
CA ALA A 56 17.31 -19.36 -29.70
C ALA A 56 17.46 -19.90 -28.28
N HIS A 57 17.03 -19.13 -27.29
CA HIS A 57 16.96 -19.55 -25.90
C HIS A 57 15.97 -20.71 -25.71
N VAL A 58 14.75 -20.58 -26.26
CA VAL A 58 13.73 -21.65 -26.25
C VAL A 58 14.30 -22.93 -26.89
N GLN A 59 14.95 -22.81 -28.05
CA GLN A 59 15.58 -23.95 -28.73
C GLN A 59 16.66 -24.63 -27.87
N ALA A 60 17.45 -23.86 -27.13
CA ALA A 60 18.51 -24.40 -26.27
C ALA A 60 17.94 -25.12 -25.04
N LEU A 61 16.79 -24.67 -24.52
CA LEU A 61 16.15 -25.24 -23.34
C LEU A 61 15.19 -26.39 -23.65
N TRP A 62 14.67 -26.50 -24.87
CA TRP A 62 13.71 -27.55 -25.23
C TRP A 62 14.18 -28.98 -24.85
N PRO A 63 15.42 -29.42 -25.14
CA PRO A 63 15.86 -30.75 -24.70
C PRO A 63 15.89 -30.92 -23.17
N LYS A 64 16.14 -29.85 -22.42
CA LYS A 64 16.10 -29.87 -20.96
C LYS A 64 14.67 -29.96 -20.43
N LEU A 65 13.72 -29.28 -21.08
CA LEU A 65 12.29 -29.43 -20.78
C LEU A 65 11.83 -30.86 -21.01
N VAL A 66 12.24 -31.50 -22.12
CA VAL A 66 11.93 -32.93 -22.36
C VAL A 66 12.47 -33.81 -21.21
N ASN A 67 13.73 -33.62 -20.80
CA ASN A 67 14.30 -34.35 -19.67
C ASN A 67 13.56 -34.09 -18.36
N PHE A 68 13.11 -32.86 -18.12
CA PHE A 68 12.30 -32.51 -16.96
C PHE A 68 10.97 -33.28 -16.97
N MET A 69 10.29 -33.35 -18.12
CA MET A 69 9.02 -34.08 -18.27
C MET A 69 9.20 -35.59 -18.11
N ASP A 70 10.25 -36.16 -18.69
CA ASP A 70 10.59 -37.58 -18.51
C ASP A 70 10.83 -37.92 -17.02
N LEU A 71 11.52 -37.01 -16.31
CA LEU A 71 11.77 -37.16 -14.87
C LEU A 71 10.48 -37.01 -14.05
N ALA A 72 9.63 -36.04 -14.38
CA ALA A 72 8.32 -35.87 -13.72
C ALA A 72 7.45 -37.12 -13.88
N ASP A 73 7.38 -37.69 -15.09
CA ASP A 73 6.66 -38.95 -15.35
C ASP A 73 7.27 -40.14 -14.59
N ALA A 74 8.59 -40.22 -14.46
CA ALA A 74 9.27 -41.26 -13.68
C ALA A 74 8.88 -41.22 -12.19
N TYR A 75 8.55 -40.05 -11.66
CA TYR A 75 8.07 -39.84 -10.29
C TYR A 75 6.54 -39.77 -10.18
N ASN A 76 5.81 -39.96 -11.28
CA ASN A 76 4.36 -39.78 -11.36
C ASN A 76 3.89 -38.39 -10.88
N ALA A 77 4.72 -37.38 -11.08
CA ALA A 77 4.43 -35.97 -10.80
C ALA A 77 3.75 -35.34 -12.02
N LYS A 78 2.53 -34.85 -11.86
CA LYS A 78 1.80 -34.13 -12.92
C LYS A 78 2.05 -32.64 -12.78
N VAL A 79 2.25 -32.00 -13.93
CA VAL A 79 2.78 -30.64 -14.03
C VAL A 79 1.84 -29.80 -14.89
N SER A 80 1.56 -28.58 -14.45
CA SER A 80 0.92 -27.56 -15.28
C SER A 80 1.99 -26.79 -16.06
N LEU A 81 2.06 -27.05 -17.35
CA LEU A 81 2.97 -26.37 -18.29
C LEU A 81 2.33 -25.06 -18.74
N GLN A 82 2.73 -23.93 -18.15
CA GLN A 82 2.22 -22.62 -18.51
C GLN A 82 3.04 -22.06 -19.68
N PHE A 83 2.50 -22.11 -20.88
CA PHE A 83 3.15 -21.65 -22.11
C PHE A 83 2.99 -20.15 -22.32
N SER A 84 4.09 -19.45 -22.57
CA SER A 84 4.06 -18.11 -23.19
C SER A 84 4.17 -18.19 -24.71
N GLU A 85 3.86 -17.10 -25.41
CA GLU A 85 3.83 -17.10 -26.88
C GLU A 85 5.13 -17.58 -27.55
N PRO A 86 6.35 -17.19 -27.13
CA PRO A 86 7.56 -17.66 -27.80
C PRO A 86 7.70 -19.19 -27.80
N TRP A 87 7.25 -19.85 -26.73
CA TRP A 87 7.23 -21.31 -26.64
C TRP A 87 6.16 -21.93 -27.52
N LEU A 88 4.96 -21.36 -27.57
CA LEU A 88 3.89 -21.79 -28.49
C LEU A 88 4.38 -21.74 -29.94
N ARG A 89 4.98 -20.61 -30.34
CA ARG A 89 5.53 -20.41 -31.67
C ARG A 89 6.64 -21.40 -31.98
N TYR A 90 7.53 -21.67 -31.03
CA TYR A 90 8.58 -22.67 -31.22
C TYR A 90 8.01 -24.07 -31.44
N VAL A 91 6.98 -24.47 -30.69
CA VAL A 91 6.31 -25.76 -30.87
C VAL A 91 5.69 -25.87 -32.25
N GLU A 92 4.99 -24.83 -32.70
CA GLU A 92 4.39 -24.78 -34.04
C GLU A 92 5.46 -24.84 -35.15
N GLU A 93 6.48 -23.98 -35.09
CA GLU A 93 7.54 -23.88 -36.11
C GLU A 93 8.38 -25.16 -36.24
N LYS A 94 8.46 -25.96 -35.18
CA LYS A 94 9.22 -27.21 -35.14
C LYS A 94 8.35 -28.46 -35.24
N GLU A 95 7.04 -28.30 -35.47
CA GLU A 95 6.08 -29.40 -35.59
C GLU A 95 6.08 -30.31 -34.34
N LEU A 96 6.22 -29.72 -33.15
CA LEU A 96 6.37 -30.44 -31.87
C LEU A 96 5.04 -30.66 -31.13
N SER A 97 3.88 -30.31 -31.71
CA SER A 97 2.58 -30.46 -31.06
C SER A 97 2.31 -31.90 -30.59
N ALA A 98 2.74 -32.91 -31.35
CA ALA A 98 2.59 -34.31 -30.96
C ALA A 98 3.33 -34.65 -29.65
N THR A 99 4.47 -34.00 -29.38
CA THR A 99 5.22 -34.18 -28.12
C THR A 99 4.43 -33.57 -26.96
N VAL A 100 3.88 -32.37 -27.14
CA VAL A 100 3.10 -31.69 -26.09
C VAL A 100 1.79 -32.43 -25.80
N GLN A 101 1.10 -32.89 -26.85
CA GLN A 101 -0.08 -33.74 -26.73
C GLN A 101 0.23 -35.08 -26.05
N ALA A 102 1.43 -35.62 -26.22
CA ALA A 102 1.86 -36.82 -25.49
C ALA A 102 2.03 -36.52 -23.98
N TRP A 103 2.57 -35.36 -23.61
CA TRP A 103 2.61 -34.94 -22.20
C TRP A 103 1.20 -34.76 -21.63
N GLU A 104 0.30 -34.12 -22.37
CA GLU A 104 -1.11 -34.01 -21.97
C GLU A 104 -1.77 -35.39 -21.81
N ALA A 105 -1.53 -36.32 -22.73
CA ALA A 105 -2.03 -37.70 -22.62
C ALA A 105 -1.43 -38.48 -21.44
N SER A 106 -0.22 -38.11 -20.98
CA SER A 106 0.37 -38.59 -19.72
C SER A 106 -0.25 -37.95 -18.48
N GLY A 107 -1.19 -37.01 -18.61
CA GLY A 107 -1.89 -36.35 -17.51
C GLY A 107 -1.27 -35.04 -17.05
N HIS A 108 -0.35 -34.45 -17.82
CA HIS A 108 0.10 -33.07 -17.59
C HIS A 108 -0.96 -32.09 -18.08
N GLU A 109 -0.98 -30.87 -17.54
CA GLU A 109 -1.90 -29.81 -17.97
C GLU A 109 -1.17 -28.82 -18.88
N ILE A 110 -1.79 -28.45 -19.99
CA ILE A 110 -1.36 -27.31 -20.82
C ILE A 110 -2.09 -26.06 -20.32
N ALA A 111 -1.33 -25.06 -19.90
CA ALA A 111 -1.82 -23.86 -19.25
C ALA A 111 -1.23 -22.59 -19.91
N LEU A 112 -1.76 -21.42 -19.57
CA LEU A 112 -1.31 -20.13 -20.11
C LEU A 112 -0.27 -19.47 -19.19
N HIS A 113 0.85 -19.01 -19.75
CA HIS A 113 1.74 -18.03 -19.11
C HIS A 113 1.70 -16.72 -19.89
N HIS A 114 1.12 -15.66 -19.32
CA HIS A 114 0.89 -14.39 -20.03
C HIS A 114 1.61 -13.21 -19.39
N HIS A 115 2.39 -12.49 -20.18
CA HIS A 115 2.99 -11.23 -19.79
C HIS A 115 2.28 -10.08 -20.50
N GLY A 116 1.43 -9.36 -19.76
CA GLY A 116 0.65 -8.25 -20.25
C GLY A 116 1.46 -6.96 -20.50
N PRO A 117 0.81 -5.91 -21.00
CA PRO A 117 1.47 -4.73 -21.55
C PRO A 117 2.24 -3.91 -20.52
N THR A 118 1.98 -4.10 -19.21
CA THR A 118 2.72 -3.42 -18.15
C THR A 118 3.96 -4.20 -17.69
N HIS A 119 4.05 -5.50 -18.07
CA HIS A 119 5.15 -6.37 -17.69
C HIS A 119 6.40 -6.13 -18.54
N LYS A 120 7.59 -6.20 -17.91
CA LYS A 120 8.89 -5.97 -18.57
C LYS A 120 9.23 -6.92 -19.71
N PHE A 121 8.54 -8.05 -19.78
CA PHE A 121 8.71 -9.09 -20.79
C PHE A 121 7.39 -9.33 -21.53
N PHE A 122 6.73 -8.25 -21.97
CA PHE A 122 5.48 -8.29 -22.72
C PHE A 122 5.55 -9.29 -23.88
N ASP A 123 4.58 -10.22 -23.96
CA ASP A 123 4.58 -11.27 -25.00
C ASP A 123 3.95 -10.83 -26.32
N GLY A 124 3.33 -9.65 -26.36
CA GLY A 124 2.75 -9.04 -27.55
C GLY A 124 1.22 -9.06 -27.58
N TYR A 125 0.52 -9.67 -26.62
CA TYR A 125 -0.95 -9.77 -26.63
C TYR A 125 -1.60 -8.98 -25.52
N THR A 126 -2.66 -8.22 -25.81
CA THR A 126 -3.43 -7.53 -24.77
C THR A 126 -4.78 -7.03 -25.29
N GLU A 127 -5.78 -6.91 -24.41
CA GLU A 127 -7.01 -6.17 -24.68
C GLU A 127 -6.82 -4.65 -24.59
N ARG A 128 -5.67 -4.18 -24.08
CA ARG A 128 -5.32 -2.76 -23.90
C ARG A 128 -4.04 -2.37 -24.63
N PRO A 129 -4.03 -2.34 -25.97
CA PRO A 129 -2.86 -1.98 -26.75
C PRO A 129 -2.33 -0.56 -26.45
N ASP A 130 -3.17 0.31 -25.90
CA ASP A 130 -2.80 1.64 -25.44
C ASP A 130 -1.89 1.65 -24.20
N LEU A 131 -1.82 0.54 -23.45
CA LEU A 131 -0.94 0.38 -22.29
C LEU A 131 0.44 -0.19 -22.63
N ILE A 132 0.68 -0.56 -23.90
CA ILE A 132 1.95 -1.14 -24.32
C ILE A 132 3.06 -0.11 -24.13
N ARG A 133 4.00 -0.42 -23.24
CA ARG A 133 5.15 0.44 -22.99
C ARG A 133 6.12 0.38 -24.17
N THR A 134 6.43 1.55 -24.72
CA THR A 134 7.38 1.69 -25.84
C THR A 134 8.74 2.24 -25.40
N ASP A 135 8.91 2.55 -24.11
CA ASP A 135 10.07 3.24 -23.52
C ASP A 135 10.72 2.46 -22.35
N GLY A 136 12.03 2.66 -22.16
CA GLY A 136 12.83 2.10 -21.06
C GLY A 136 13.79 0.96 -21.41
N TRP A 137 14.66 0.57 -20.47
CA TRP A 137 15.62 -0.56 -20.58
C TRP A 137 14.89 -1.91 -20.83
N TYR A 138 13.58 -1.94 -20.56
CA TYR A 138 12.67 -3.08 -20.67
C TYR A 138 11.73 -3.01 -21.88
N ALA A 139 11.85 -1.99 -22.73
CA ALA A 139 11.16 -1.97 -24.02
C ALA A 139 11.75 -3.08 -24.90
N THR A 140 11.23 -4.30 -24.79
CA THR A 140 11.29 -5.19 -25.93
C THR A 140 10.53 -4.46 -27.04
N PRO A 141 11.08 -4.29 -28.25
CA PRO A 141 10.32 -3.81 -29.40
C PRO A 141 9.26 -4.87 -29.78
N GLY A 142 8.26 -5.03 -28.93
CA GLY A 142 7.19 -6.00 -29.02
C GLY A 142 6.03 -5.33 -29.71
N ILE A 143 5.94 -5.52 -31.03
CA ILE A 143 4.78 -5.13 -31.83
C ILE A 143 3.54 -5.76 -31.19
N TYR A 144 2.49 -4.97 -30.97
CA TYR A 144 1.18 -5.49 -30.65
C TYR A 144 0.79 -6.60 -31.65
N LYS A 145 0.77 -7.85 -31.20
CA LYS A 145 0.48 -9.03 -32.01
C LYS A 145 -1.02 -9.28 -32.12
N GLY A 146 -1.80 -8.85 -31.13
CA GLY A 146 -3.26 -8.92 -31.11
C GLY A 146 -3.80 -8.97 -29.69
N ASN A 147 -5.06 -9.36 -29.54
CA ASN A 147 -5.72 -9.44 -28.25
C ASN A 147 -5.69 -10.86 -27.66
N MET A 148 -6.31 -11.06 -26.49
CA MET A 148 -6.24 -12.33 -25.77
C MET A 148 -6.97 -13.44 -26.51
N ALA A 149 -8.06 -13.13 -27.22
CA ALA A 149 -8.69 -14.10 -28.11
C ALA A 149 -7.72 -14.64 -29.19
N LYS A 150 -6.83 -13.80 -29.71
CA LYS A 150 -5.81 -14.22 -30.67
C LYS A 150 -4.72 -15.07 -30.00
N LEU A 151 -4.27 -14.73 -28.80
CA LEU A 151 -3.33 -15.58 -28.04
C LEU A 151 -3.94 -16.95 -27.78
N MET A 152 -5.18 -17.02 -27.28
CA MET A 152 -5.89 -18.28 -27.04
C MET A 152 -6.10 -19.11 -28.30
N SER A 153 -6.20 -18.48 -29.48
CA SER A 153 -6.27 -19.22 -30.74
C SER A 153 -4.99 -19.98 -31.10
N LEU A 154 -3.83 -19.56 -30.59
CA LEU A 154 -2.57 -20.28 -30.77
C LEU A 154 -2.56 -21.60 -29.97
N PHE A 155 -3.22 -21.62 -28.81
CA PHE A 155 -3.36 -22.84 -28.00
C PHE A 155 -4.24 -23.91 -28.66
N ALA A 156 -5.19 -23.51 -29.51
CA ALA A 156 -6.12 -24.44 -30.16
C ALA A 156 -5.41 -25.48 -31.06
N GLY A 157 -4.17 -25.21 -31.49
CA GLY A 157 -3.34 -26.16 -32.25
C GLY A 157 -2.41 -27.03 -31.39
N LEU A 158 -2.36 -26.79 -30.07
CA LEU A 158 -1.42 -27.41 -29.14
C LEU A 158 -2.04 -28.50 -28.28
N THR A 159 -3.31 -28.31 -27.88
CA THR A 159 -4.02 -29.18 -26.92
C THR A 159 -5.44 -29.45 -27.41
N ASP A 160 -5.95 -30.65 -27.09
CA ASP A 160 -7.36 -31.00 -27.31
C ASP A 160 -8.24 -30.67 -26.08
N GLN A 161 -7.63 -30.26 -24.97
CA GLN A 161 -8.28 -29.86 -23.73
C GLN A 161 -8.44 -28.33 -23.65
N PRO A 162 -9.45 -27.85 -22.91
CA PRO A 162 -9.54 -26.43 -22.62
C PRO A 162 -8.38 -25.97 -21.73
N ILE A 163 -7.88 -24.75 -21.98
CA ILE A 163 -6.93 -24.09 -21.08
C ILE A 163 -7.69 -23.61 -19.84
N LEU A 164 -7.50 -24.29 -18.72
CA LEU A 164 -8.24 -24.01 -17.48
C LEU A 164 -7.44 -23.17 -16.48
N ALA A 165 -6.11 -23.26 -16.50
CA ALA A 165 -5.23 -22.54 -15.59
C ALA A 165 -4.34 -21.52 -16.29
N ALA A 166 -3.97 -20.47 -15.57
CA ALA A 166 -2.98 -19.50 -16.01
C ALA A 166 -2.10 -18.97 -14.87
N GLY A 167 -0.88 -18.56 -15.23
CA GLY A 167 -0.07 -17.60 -14.51
C GLY A 167 0.09 -16.37 -15.41
N MET A 168 -0.24 -15.19 -14.92
CA MET A 168 -0.21 -13.99 -15.76
C MET A 168 -0.03 -12.70 -15.00
N SER A 169 0.46 -11.69 -15.70
CA SER A 169 0.37 -10.28 -15.28
C SER A 169 -0.85 -9.62 -15.92
N ASP A 170 -1.26 -8.45 -15.41
CA ASP A 170 -2.38 -7.68 -15.97
C ASP A 170 -3.70 -8.48 -16.04
N ALA A 171 -3.92 -9.40 -15.09
CA ALA A 171 -5.12 -10.25 -15.04
C ALA A 171 -6.43 -9.44 -15.07
N ASP A 172 -6.47 -8.24 -14.48
CA ASP A 172 -7.67 -7.40 -14.47
C ASP A 172 -8.14 -6.97 -15.87
N ILE A 173 -7.26 -7.02 -16.86
CA ILE A 173 -7.50 -6.53 -18.23
C ILE A 173 -7.34 -7.62 -19.29
N ASP A 174 -6.38 -8.53 -19.11
CA ASP A 174 -6.03 -9.54 -20.09
C ASP A 174 -6.58 -10.95 -19.74
N TRP A 175 -7.43 -11.11 -18.72
CA TRP A 175 -7.98 -12.44 -18.42
C TRP A 175 -8.85 -12.97 -19.58
N PRO A 176 -8.52 -14.13 -20.18
CA PRO A 176 -9.29 -14.69 -21.27
C PRO A 176 -10.47 -15.53 -20.77
N ALA A 177 -11.51 -15.61 -21.59
CA ALA A 177 -12.65 -16.47 -21.32
C ALA A 177 -12.26 -17.96 -21.28
N GLY A 178 -12.82 -18.71 -20.31
CA GLY A 178 -12.62 -20.15 -20.16
C GLY A 178 -11.52 -20.55 -19.20
N VAL A 179 -10.63 -19.63 -18.81
CA VAL A 179 -9.63 -19.88 -17.76
C VAL A 179 -10.28 -19.68 -16.39
N LEU A 180 -10.24 -20.73 -15.57
CA LEU A 180 -10.94 -20.84 -14.29
C LEU A 180 -10.01 -20.70 -13.08
N TYR A 181 -8.72 -20.98 -13.26
CA TYR A 181 -7.76 -21.07 -12.16
C TYR A 181 -6.60 -20.11 -12.37
N TYR A 182 -6.27 -19.36 -11.32
CA TYR A 182 -5.14 -18.44 -11.32
C TYR A 182 -4.10 -18.88 -10.29
N ALA A 183 -2.93 -19.29 -10.75
CA ALA A 183 -1.79 -19.60 -9.89
C ALA A 183 -0.74 -18.49 -10.03
N THR A 184 -0.56 -17.69 -8.98
CA THR A 184 0.28 -16.48 -9.00
C THR A 184 0.89 -16.18 -7.65
N LYS A 185 1.57 -15.05 -7.47
CA LYS A 185 2.00 -14.55 -6.16
C LYS A 185 0.86 -13.81 -5.43
N ALA A 186 0.91 -13.71 -4.10
CA ALA A 186 -0.11 -13.00 -3.33
C ALA A 186 -0.14 -11.49 -3.63
N GLY A 187 0.99 -10.89 -3.99
CA GLY A 187 1.15 -9.45 -4.22
C GLY A 187 2.06 -9.08 -5.40
N GLU A 188 2.67 -7.89 -5.34
CA GLU A 188 3.59 -7.41 -6.38
C GLU A 188 4.99 -8.04 -6.29
N ASP A 189 5.38 -8.48 -5.10
CA ASP A 189 6.66 -9.13 -4.82
C ASP A 189 6.48 -10.64 -4.68
N ASN A 190 7.50 -11.39 -5.10
CA ASN A 190 7.57 -12.82 -4.82
C ASN A 190 7.93 -13.01 -3.34
N ALA A 191 7.25 -13.93 -2.65
CA ALA A 191 7.55 -14.24 -1.26
C ALA A 191 7.50 -15.74 -0.99
N LYS A 192 8.33 -16.23 -0.05
CA LYS A 192 8.27 -17.63 0.40
C LYS A 192 6.90 -18.00 1.00
N SER A 193 6.19 -17.01 1.55
CA SER A 193 4.84 -17.19 2.07
C SER A 193 3.82 -17.55 0.99
N ASP A 194 4.11 -17.31 -0.30
CA ASP A 194 3.24 -17.69 -1.41
C ASP A 194 3.19 -19.21 -1.64
N LEU A 195 4.06 -19.97 -0.96
CA LEU A 195 4.13 -21.42 -1.09
C LEU A 195 2.86 -22.14 -0.60
N ILE A 196 2.14 -21.58 0.38
CA ILE A 196 0.90 -22.13 0.94
C ILE A 196 -0.23 -21.12 0.78
N SER A 197 -1.38 -21.54 0.26
CA SER A 197 -2.59 -20.71 0.23
C SER A 197 -3.87 -21.50 0.37
N THR A 198 -4.92 -20.82 0.84
CA THR A 198 -6.30 -21.28 0.70
C THR A 198 -6.83 -20.79 -0.66
N PRO A 199 -7.44 -21.63 -1.49
CA PRO A 199 -8.08 -21.19 -2.73
C PRO A 199 -9.16 -20.13 -2.48
N VAL A 200 -9.10 -19.00 -3.19
CA VAL A 200 -10.04 -17.88 -3.04
C VAL A 200 -10.74 -17.58 -4.36
N GLN A 201 -12.07 -17.50 -4.34
CA GLN A 201 -12.83 -17.03 -5.49
C GLN A 201 -12.71 -15.51 -5.64
N THR A 202 -12.34 -15.06 -6.83
CA THR A 202 -12.20 -13.64 -7.19
C THR A 202 -12.75 -13.40 -8.60
N THR A 203 -12.69 -12.16 -9.10
CA THR A 203 -13.11 -11.80 -10.45
C THR A 203 -11.99 -11.04 -11.17
N TYR A 204 -11.63 -11.49 -12.38
CA TYR A 204 -10.66 -10.84 -13.26
C TYR A 204 -11.27 -10.62 -14.64
N ASN A 205 -11.21 -9.39 -15.16
CA ASN A 205 -11.85 -9.00 -16.43
C ASN A 205 -13.32 -9.49 -16.55
N GLY A 206 -14.07 -9.47 -15.44
CA GLY A 206 -15.46 -9.93 -15.38
C GLY A 206 -15.66 -11.46 -15.30
N HIS A 207 -14.59 -12.25 -15.25
CA HIS A 207 -14.63 -13.71 -15.12
C HIS A 207 -14.42 -14.14 -13.67
N VAL A 208 -15.26 -15.07 -13.18
CA VAL A 208 -15.09 -15.68 -11.85
C VAL A 208 -13.97 -16.71 -11.91
N VAL A 209 -12.98 -16.55 -11.03
CA VAL A 209 -11.72 -17.31 -11.04
C VAL A 209 -11.40 -17.78 -9.63
N ILE A 210 -10.82 -18.97 -9.49
CA ILE A 210 -10.24 -19.41 -8.21
C ILE A 210 -8.75 -19.11 -8.22
N LYS A 211 -8.33 -18.20 -7.34
CA LYS A 211 -6.94 -17.81 -7.13
C LYS A 211 -6.29 -18.69 -6.08
N VAL A 212 -5.10 -19.18 -6.38
CA VAL A 212 -4.15 -19.81 -5.45
C VAL A 212 -2.78 -19.14 -5.61
N THR A 213 -1.95 -19.25 -4.58
CA THR A 213 -0.59 -18.73 -4.62
C THR A 213 0.45 -19.80 -4.93
N ASN A 214 1.60 -19.39 -5.47
CA ASN A 214 2.74 -20.27 -5.67
C ASN A 214 4.08 -19.55 -5.44
N ALA A 215 5.13 -20.30 -5.10
CA ALA A 215 6.47 -19.76 -4.87
C ALA A 215 7.52 -20.42 -5.78
N GLY A 216 8.49 -19.62 -6.21
CA GLY A 216 9.54 -20.05 -7.14
C GLY A 216 10.64 -20.88 -6.48
N TYR A 217 10.87 -22.10 -6.96
CA TYR A 217 11.87 -23.04 -6.47
C TYR A 217 13.15 -22.98 -7.30
N ALA A 218 14.28 -22.71 -6.63
CA ALA A 218 15.61 -22.61 -7.26
C ALA A 218 15.62 -21.69 -8.50
N ILE A 219 15.17 -20.45 -8.32
CA ILE A 219 15.16 -19.39 -9.34
C ILE A 219 16.05 -18.24 -8.86
N ASP A 220 17.24 -18.07 -9.44
CA ASP A 220 18.28 -17.17 -8.94
C ASP A 220 17.81 -15.73 -8.84
N HIS A 221 17.05 -15.28 -9.85
CA HIS A 221 16.64 -13.88 -9.94
C HIS A 221 15.56 -13.49 -8.93
N LEU A 222 15.02 -14.45 -8.16
CA LEU A 222 14.16 -14.18 -7.01
C LEU A 222 14.94 -13.89 -5.72
N GLY A 223 16.25 -14.15 -5.67
CA GLY A 223 17.07 -13.95 -4.48
C GLY A 223 16.49 -14.66 -3.26
N ASP A 224 16.33 -13.94 -2.15
CA ASP A 224 15.81 -14.49 -0.88
C ASP A 224 14.35 -14.95 -0.97
N ALA A 225 13.61 -14.55 -2.01
CA ALA A 225 12.24 -15.01 -2.24
C ALA A 225 12.18 -16.43 -2.86
N ALA A 226 13.27 -16.95 -3.41
CA ALA A 226 13.32 -18.32 -3.89
C ALA A 226 13.15 -19.31 -2.72
N VAL A 227 12.25 -20.27 -2.88
CA VAL A 227 12.09 -21.34 -1.90
C VAL A 227 13.14 -22.43 -2.10
N THR A 228 13.59 -23.00 -0.99
CA THR A 228 14.53 -24.12 -0.92
C THR A 228 13.80 -25.42 -0.60
N LEU A 229 14.48 -26.57 -0.68
CA LEU A 229 13.91 -27.84 -0.22
C LEU A 229 13.48 -27.79 1.25
N ALA A 230 14.22 -27.05 2.10
CA ALA A 230 13.87 -26.91 3.51
C ALA A 230 12.58 -26.10 3.70
N ASP A 231 12.36 -25.06 2.88
CA ASP A 231 11.12 -24.28 2.90
C ASP A 231 9.92 -25.15 2.46
N ILE A 232 10.09 -25.95 1.41
CA ILE A 232 9.07 -26.90 0.93
C ILE A 232 8.78 -27.98 1.96
N GLU A 233 9.82 -28.53 2.60
CA GLU A 233 9.67 -29.52 3.66
C GLU A 233 8.90 -28.95 4.86
N ASN A 234 9.22 -27.74 5.28
CA ASN A 234 8.49 -27.05 6.35
C ASN A 234 7.03 -26.83 5.97
N ALA A 235 6.77 -26.43 4.73
CA ALA A 235 5.42 -26.19 4.23
C ALA A 235 4.58 -27.48 4.14
N LEU A 236 5.18 -28.60 3.72
CA LEU A 236 4.53 -29.91 3.72
C LEU A 236 4.10 -30.35 5.13
N ARG A 237 4.87 -29.97 6.16
CA ARG A 237 4.58 -30.27 7.57
C ARG A 237 3.54 -29.33 8.19
N SER A 238 3.46 -28.08 7.73
CA SER A 238 2.65 -27.03 8.38
C SER A 238 1.33 -26.73 7.69
N ALA A 239 1.19 -27.04 6.40
CA ALA A 239 -0.04 -26.76 5.65
C ALA A 239 -1.24 -27.56 6.19
N SER A 240 -2.39 -26.90 6.33
CA SER A 240 -3.65 -27.53 6.76
C SER A 240 -4.45 -28.12 5.60
N SER A 241 -5.47 -28.92 5.93
CA SER A 241 -6.32 -29.64 4.94
C SER A 241 -7.17 -28.76 4.04
N ASP A 242 -7.30 -27.48 4.35
CA ASP A 242 -7.98 -26.48 3.52
C ASP A 242 -7.00 -25.63 2.70
N GLN A 243 -5.69 -25.91 2.80
CA GLN A 243 -4.63 -25.21 2.07
C GLN A 243 -4.05 -26.08 0.96
N VAL A 244 -3.55 -25.42 -0.08
CA VAL A 244 -2.80 -26.03 -1.18
C VAL A 244 -1.36 -25.51 -1.15
N LEU A 245 -0.44 -26.34 -1.65
CA LEU A 245 0.98 -26.00 -1.74
C LEU A 245 1.36 -25.80 -3.22
N GLY A 246 1.81 -24.61 -3.57
CA GLY A 246 2.08 -24.21 -4.96
C GLY A 246 3.56 -24.00 -5.23
N ILE A 247 4.14 -24.83 -6.11
CA ILE A 247 5.56 -24.76 -6.48
C ILE A 247 5.68 -24.32 -7.94
N VAL A 248 6.53 -23.35 -8.22
CA VAL A 248 6.89 -22.92 -9.58
C VAL A 248 8.35 -23.23 -9.85
N VAL A 249 8.61 -23.84 -11.00
CA VAL A 249 9.93 -23.86 -11.63
C VAL A 249 9.86 -23.10 -12.95
N ASN A 250 11.00 -22.62 -13.45
CA ASN A 250 11.04 -21.95 -14.74
C ASN A 250 12.29 -22.32 -15.56
N ASP A 251 12.52 -21.58 -16.63
CA ASP A 251 13.67 -21.67 -17.50
C ASP A 251 15.01 -21.53 -16.75
N ASP A 252 15.08 -20.62 -15.77
CA ASP A 252 16.26 -20.45 -14.91
C ASP A 252 16.56 -21.73 -14.13
N THR A 253 15.53 -22.34 -13.51
CA THR A 253 15.66 -23.59 -12.75
C THR A 253 16.26 -24.71 -13.61
N ILE A 254 15.70 -25.02 -14.77
CA ILE A 254 16.24 -26.11 -15.62
C ILE A 254 17.58 -25.74 -16.26
N SER A 255 17.85 -24.45 -16.45
CA SER A 255 19.09 -24.00 -17.07
C SER A 255 20.29 -24.16 -16.13
N LYS A 256 20.11 -23.87 -14.82
CA LYS A 256 21.19 -23.78 -13.84
C LYS A 256 21.13 -24.80 -12.71
N HIS A 257 19.93 -25.21 -12.30
CA HIS A 257 19.65 -26.01 -11.10
C HIS A 257 18.89 -27.28 -11.43
N PHE A 258 19.15 -27.87 -12.60
CA PHE A 258 18.45 -29.10 -13.02
C PHE A 258 18.71 -30.27 -12.06
N ASP A 259 19.89 -30.28 -11.41
CA ASP A 259 20.28 -31.25 -10.39
C ASP A 259 19.43 -31.17 -9.11
N GLU A 260 18.66 -30.10 -8.92
CA GLU A 260 17.74 -29.93 -7.80
C GLU A 260 16.34 -30.53 -8.05
N ILE A 261 15.96 -30.83 -9.30
CA ILE A 261 14.61 -31.31 -9.65
C ILE A 261 14.34 -32.72 -9.10
N GLU A 262 15.29 -33.64 -9.24
CA GLU A 262 15.13 -34.99 -8.70
C GLU A 262 15.04 -34.99 -7.16
N PRO A 263 15.90 -34.25 -6.41
CA PRO A 263 15.72 -34.02 -4.98
C PRO A 263 14.34 -33.48 -4.58
N LEU A 264 13.76 -32.56 -5.37
CA LEU A 264 12.40 -32.07 -5.13
C LEU A 264 11.38 -33.21 -5.23
N PHE A 265 11.41 -34.01 -6.29
CA PHE A 265 10.48 -35.14 -6.43
C PHE A 265 10.68 -36.22 -5.35
N GLN A 266 11.92 -36.47 -4.95
CA GLN A 266 12.23 -37.37 -3.84
C GLN A 266 11.69 -36.84 -2.50
N LEU A 267 11.73 -35.52 -2.27
CA LEU A 267 11.13 -34.89 -1.10
C LEU A 267 9.61 -35.08 -1.13
N LEU A 268 8.94 -34.75 -2.23
CA LEU A 268 7.49 -34.92 -2.38
C LEU A 268 7.05 -36.38 -2.15
N ALA A 269 7.76 -37.35 -2.75
CA ALA A 269 7.50 -38.77 -2.57
C ALA A 269 7.71 -39.24 -1.12
N ARG A 270 8.65 -38.63 -0.38
CA ARG A 270 8.87 -38.94 1.05
C ARG A 270 7.67 -38.59 1.90
N TYR A 271 6.95 -37.52 1.56
CA TYR A 271 5.78 -37.03 2.30
C TYR A 271 4.44 -37.62 1.81
N ASP A 272 4.50 -38.62 0.92
CA ASP A 272 3.34 -39.13 0.18
C ASP A 272 2.56 -38.01 -0.55
N ALA A 273 3.27 -36.94 -0.91
CA ALA A 273 2.70 -35.76 -1.54
C ALA A 273 2.85 -35.89 -3.05
N GLN A 274 1.81 -36.34 -3.74
CA GLN A 274 1.83 -36.39 -5.20
C GLN A 274 1.60 -34.99 -5.78
N ALA A 275 2.57 -34.48 -6.56
CA ALA A 275 2.36 -33.28 -7.38
C ALA A 275 1.28 -33.56 -8.44
N ARG A 276 0.25 -32.71 -8.47
CA ARG A 276 -0.86 -32.74 -9.42
C ARG A 276 -0.91 -31.44 -10.22
N THR A 277 -1.74 -31.39 -11.26
CA THR A 277 -1.97 -30.16 -12.02
C THR A 277 -2.76 -29.13 -11.19
N ILE A 278 -2.68 -27.85 -11.55
CA ILE A 278 -3.49 -26.78 -10.94
C ILE A 278 -4.97 -27.14 -11.04
N ALA A 279 -5.44 -27.53 -12.22
CA ALA A 279 -6.85 -27.89 -12.42
C ALA A 279 -7.29 -29.06 -11.53
N ASP A 280 -6.45 -30.07 -11.32
CA ASP A 280 -6.78 -31.20 -10.44
C ASP A 280 -6.83 -30.81 -8.96
N VAL A 281 -5.84 -30.05 -8.48
CA VAL A 281 -5.77 -29.63 -7.07
C VAL A 281 -6.90 -28.66 -6.75
N VAL A 282 -7.03 -27.60 -7.55
CA VAL A 282 -8.01 -26.53 -7.32
C VAL A 282 -9.42 -26.98 -7.68
N GLY A 283 -9.61 -27.74 -8.76
CA GLY A 283 -10.92 -28.26 -9.16
C GLY A 283 -11.49 -29.31 -8.20
N SER A 284 -10.63 -30.01 -7.45
CA SER A 284 -11.08 -30.92 -6.37
C SER A 284 -11.35 -30.22 -5.04
N TYR A 285 -11.03 -28.93 -4.93
CA TYR A 285 -11.28 -28.16 -3.72
C TYR A 285 -12.78 -27.87 -3.55
N GLN A 286 -13.36 -28.45 -2.50
CA GLN A 286 -14.72 -28.12 -2.07
C GLN A 286 -14.59 -27.16 -0.89
N PRO A 287 -14.86 -25.85 -1.06
CA PRO A 287 -14.80 -24.93 0.06
C PRO A 287 -15.75 -25.43 1.15
N VAL A 288 -15.27 -25.45 2.40
CA VAL A 288 -16.15 -25.72 3.54
C VAL A 288 -17.28 -24.70 3.47
N PRO A 289 -18.55 -25.12 3.34
CA PRO A 289 -19.65 -24.19 3.13
C PRO A 289 -19.66 -23.13 4.23
N THR A 290 -19.32 -21.89 3.87
CA THR A 290 -19.49 -20.75 4.77
C THR A 290 -20.98 -20.66 5.05
N ALA A 291 -21.37 -20.77 6.33
CA ALA A 291 -22.78 -20.78 6.73
C ALA A 291 -23.49 -19.55 6.13
N THR A 292 -24.33 -19.77 5.12
CA THR A 292 -24.98 -18.69 4.37
C THR A 292 -25.99 -17.98 5.27
N PRO A 293 -25.93 -16.64 5.44
CA PRO A 293 -26.98 -15.89 6.11
C PRO A 293 -28.31 -16.09 5.35
N GLY A 294 -29.34 -16.60 6.04
CA GLY A 294 -30.62 -16.94 5.43
C GLY A 294 -31.32 -15.75 4.78
N ALA A 295 -31.82 -15.95 3.56
CA ALA A 295 -32.46 -14.92 2.74
C ALA A 295 -33.71 -14.28 3.41
N ASN A 296 -33.80 -12.96 3.29
CA ASN A 296 -34.87 -12.10 3.76
C ASN A 296 -36.22 -12.44 3.07
N PRO A 297 -37.32 -12.73 3.81
CA PRO A 297 -38.60 -13.11 3.21
C PRO A 297 -39.36 -11.92 2.62
N SER A 298 -39.84 -12.12 1.39
CA SER A 298 -40.69 -11.23 0.59
C SER A 298 -42.06 -10.95 1.25
N PRO A 299 -42.66 -9.74 1.11
CA PRO A 299 -43.86 -9.36 1.83
C PRO A 299 -45.15 -9.75 1.08
N THR A 300 -46.04 -10.56 1.68
CA THR A 300 -47.48 -10.52 1.31
C THR A 300 -48.43 -10.97 2.44
N SER A 301 -49.34 -10.03 2.75
CA SER A 301 -50.64 -10.04 3.46
C SER A 301 -51.14 -11.20 4.35
N THR A 302 -51.58 -10.77 5.55
CA THR A 302 -52.70 -11.24 6.41
C THR A 302 -52.28 -11.93 7.72
N PRO A 303 -52.68 -11.38 8.90
CA PRO A 303 -52.11 -11.78 10.18
C PRO A 303 -52.72 -13.09 10.68
N THR A 304 -51.89 -14.12 10.80
CA THR A 304 -52.11 -15.25 11.71
C THR A 304 -51.10 -15.07 12.85
N PRO A 305 -51.48 -15.21 14.14
CA PRO A 305 -50.54 -15.07 15.24
C PRO A 305 -49.52 -16.22 15.20
N THR A 306 -48.33 -15.93 14.65
CA THR A 306 -47.18 -16.83 14.61
C THR A 306 -46.45 -16.77 15.97
N PRO A 307 -45.98 -17.91 16.50
CA PRO A 307 -45.20 -17.97 17.74
C PRO A 307 -43.98 -17.06 17.65
N ALA A 308 -43.65 -16.38 18.76
CA ALA A 308 -42.49 -15.50 18.86
C ALA A 308 -41.24 -16.21 18.33
N GLY A 309 -40.71 -15.70 17.20
CA GLY A 309 -39.48 -16.19 16.61
C GLY A 309 -38.35 -16.08 17.62
N THR A 310 -37.64 -17.18 17.83
CA THR A 310 -36.40 -17.20 18.58
C THR A 310 -35.47 -16.13 17.99
N PRO A 311 -34.92 -15.20 18.80
CA PRO A 311 -34.06 -14.14 18.29
C PRO A 311 -32.93 -14.78 17.50
N THR A 312 -32.84 -14.44 16.22
CA THR A 312 -31.70 -14.80 15.37
C THR A 312 -30.48 -14.17 16.02
N VAL A 313 -29.59 -15.02 16.53
CA VAL A 313 -28.33 -14.58 17.11
C VAL A 313 -27.52 -14.01 15.95
N THR A 314 -27.40 -12.68 15.87
CA THR A 314 -26.42 -12.04 14.98
C THR A 314 -25.08 -12.68 15.30
N PRO A 315 -24.38 -13.28 14.32
CA PRO A 315 -23.08 -13.89 14.57
C PRO A 315 -22.19 -12.86 15.24
N THR A 316 -21.67 -13.20 16.43
CA THR A 316 -20.69 -12.37 17.11
C THR A 316 -19.50 -12.21 16.17
N PRO A 317 -19.08 -10.97 15.82
CA PRO A 317 -17.90 -10.74 15.01
C PRO A 317 -16.73 -11.57 15.56
N GLN A 318 -15.97 -12.23 14.68
CA GLN A 318 -14.75 -12.89 15.10
C GLN A 318 -13.83 -11.81 15.71
N PRO A 319 -13.32 -12.02 16.94
CA PRO A 319 -12.46 -11.04 17.57
C PRO A 319 -11.18 -10.89 16.74
N PHE A 320 -10.77 -9.65 16.49
CA PHE A 320 -9.49 -9.36 15.85
C PHE A 320 -8.33 -9.99 16.65
N PRO A 321 -7.23 -10.40 15.98
CA PRO A 321 -6.05 -10.88 16.69
C PRO A 321 -5.48 -9.75 17.56
N LEU A 322 -5.18 -10.08 18.82
CA LEU A 322 -4.41 -9.21 19.70
C LEU A 322 -3.00 -9.03 19.15
N VAL A 323 -2.41 -7.86 19.38
CA VAL A 323 -0.96 -7.66 19.19
C VAL A 323 -0.27 -8.30 20.40
N GLU A 324 0.02 -9.60 20.31
CA GLU A 324 0.45 -10.42 21.47
C GLU A 324 1.77 -9.98 22.11
N ASP A 325 2.63 -9.35 21.33
CA ASP A 325 3.94 -8.84 21.75
C ASP A 325 3.91 -7.35 22.12
N ALA A 326 2.72 -6.72 22.16
CA ALA A 326 2.58 -5.35 22.66
C ALA A 326 2.88 -5.29 24.17
N VAL A 327 3.72 -4.34 24.57
CA VAL A 327 4.13 -4.13 25.96
C VAL A 327 3.36 -2.97 26.57
N TYR A 328 2.61 -3.25 27.64
CA TYR A 328 1.81 -2.27 28.36
C TYR A 328 2.55 -1.82 29.61
N THR A 329 2.75 -0.51 29.76
CA THR A 329 3.34 0.09 30.97
C THR A 329 2.52 1.27 31.45
N GLN A 330 2.67 1.64 32.72
CA GLN A 330 1.99 2.80 33.29
C GLN A 330 2.92 3.58 34.20
N ARG A 331 2.97 4.90 34.01
CA ARG A 331 3.75 5.85 34.80
C ARG A 331 2.86 7.04 35.18
N GLY A 332 2.30 7.00 36.38
CA GLY A 332 1.34 8.00 36.83
C GLY A 332 0.08 7.97 35.95
N ASP A 333 -0.24 9.11 35.36
CA ASP A 333 -1.40 9.31 34.47
C ASP A 333 -1.16 8.80 33.04
N VAL A 334 0.09 8.46 32.69
CA VAL A 334 0.46 8.00 31.35
C VAL A 334 0.48 6.48 31.31
N ARG A 335 -0.41 5.88 30.54
CA ARG A 335 -0.32 4.49 30.09
C ARG A 335 0.34 4.46 28.72
N THR A 336 1.28 3.54 28.53
CA THR A 336 1.99 3.36 27.26
C THR A 336 1.76 1.96 26.74
N ILE A 337 1.58 1.84 25.43
CA ILE A 337 1.59 0.59 24.68
C ILE A 337 2.71 0.69 23.65
N THR A 338 3.71 -0.18 23.74
CA THR A 338 4.82 -0.22 22.78
C THR A 338 4.71 -1.48 21.93
N ILE A 339 4.84 -1.32 20.61
CA ILE A 339 4.79 -2.41 19.64
C ILE A 339 6.21 -2.68 19.14
N PRO A 340 6.62 -3.94 18.93
CA PRO A 340 7.88 -4.25 18.26
C PRO A 340 7.92 -3.63 16.86
N HIS A 341 8.96 -2.84 16.63
CA HIS A 341 9.22 -2.16 15.37
C HIS A 341 10.71 -2.24 15.06
N THR A 342 11.07 -1.94 13.82
CA THR A 342 12.47 -1.77 13.41
C THR A 342 12.79 -0.29 13.28
N ASP A 343 14.06 0.02 13.03
CA ASP A 343 14.50 1.37 12.63
C ASP A 343 13.88 1.86 11.30
N CYS A 344 12.96 1.09 10.69
CA CYS A 344 12.18 1.49 9.53
C CYS A 344 10.85 2.18 9.86
N ALA A 345 10.40 2.19 11.11
CA ALA A 345 9.09 2.72 11.48
C ALA A 345 8.96 4.21 11.17
N ASN A 346 7.85 4.56 10.51
CA ASN A 346 7.51 5.94 10.14
C ASN A 346 6.01 6.18 10.38
N LEU A 347 5.59 6.20 11.65
CA LEU A 347 4.19 6.45 12.01
C LEU A 347 3.87 7.95 11.97
N THR A 348 3.39 8.41 10.83
CA THR A 348 3.01 9.81 10.58
C THR A 348 1.52 10.08 10.76
N ALA A 349 0.69 9.05 10.56
CA ALA A 349 -0.75 9.17 10.59
C ALA A 349 -1.26 9.53 12.00
N SER A 350 -1.99 10.64 12.09
CA SER A 350 -2.73 11.00 13.31
C SER A 350 -3.87 10.01 13.54
N PRO A 351 -4.04 9.47 14.77
CA PRO A 351 -5.13 8.54 15.07
C PRO A 351 -6.51 9.17 14.89
N ILE A 352 -7.48 8.34 14.50
CA ILE A 352 -8.91 8.69 14.44
C ILE A 352 -9.75 7.73 15.28
N GLN A 353 -11.00 8.09 15.54
CA GLN A 353 -11.98 7.29 16.24
C GLN A 353 -13.01 6.73 15.26
N VAL A 354 -13.23 5.42 15.31
CA VAL A 354 -14.29 4.70 14.59
C VAL A 354 -15.06 3.85 15.60
N GLY A 355 -16.25 4.32 15.99
CA GLY A 355 -17.01 3.72 17.09
C GLY A 355 -16.19 3.66 18.39
N HIS A 356 -15.93 2.44 18.87
CA HIS A 356 -15.15 2.15 20.08
C HIS A 356 -13.65 1.94 19.82
N TRP A 357 -13.18 2.21 18.60
CA TRP A 357 -11.80 2.00 18.20
C TRP A 357 -11.08 3.33 18.01
N LEU A 358 -9.88 3.44 18.58
CA LEU A 358 -8.87 4.39 18.11
C LEU A 358 -8.00 3.68 17.07
N ILE A 359 -7.97 4.20 15.85
CA ILE A 359 -7.35 3.53 14.70
C ILE A 359 -6.22 4.37 14.13
N TYR A 360 -5.13 3.72 13.79
CA TYR A 360 -4.02 4.31 13.03
C TYR A 360 -3.29 3.23 12.21
N PRO A 361 -2.82 3.58 11.00
CA PRO A 361 -2.04 2.68 10.16
C PRO A 361 -0.57 2.71 10.60
N ASN A 362 0.09 1.57 10.43
CA ASN A 362 1.54 1.49 10.49
C ASN A 362 2.13 1.63 9.09
N HIS A 363 3.29 2.25 9.02
CA HIS A 363 4.10 2.31 7.82
C HIS A 363 5.56 2.16 8.20
N GLU A 364 6.26 1.27 7.49
CA GLU A 364 7.70 1.13 7.59
C GLU A 364 8.35 1.36 6.24
N HIS A 365 9.37 2.20 6.20
CA HIS A 365 10.08 2.49 4.96
C HIS A 365 11.07 1.38 4.60
N ASN A 366 11.20 1.04 3.31
CA ASN A 366 12.11 -0.03 2.86
C ASN A 366 13.58 0.44 2.65
N ARG A 367 13.94 1.68 3.01
CA ARG A 367 15.27 2.25 2.70
C ARG A 367 16.11 2.45 3.95
N ASN A 368 17.38 2.02 3.90
CA ASN A 368 18.41 2.30 4.92
C ASN A 368 18.13 1.80 6.34
N CYS A 369 17.39 0.72 6.51
CA CYS A 369 17.10 0.16 7.83
C CYS A 369 17.31 -1.35 7.87
N SER A 370 17.32 -1.91 9.09
CA SER A 370 17.77 -3.27 9.40
C SER A 370 16.91 -4.39 8.83
N GLY A 371 15.70 -4.07 8.36
CA GLY A 371 14.77 -4.98 7.72
C GLY A 371 13.31 -4.62 8.04
N PRO A 372 12.34 -5.25 7.35
CA PRO A 372 10.94 -5.06 7.66
C PRO A 372 10.61 -5.66 9.03
N GLY A 373 9.88 -4.90 9.83
CA GLY A 373 9.28 -5.31 11.08
C GLY A 373 8.05 -6.20 10.89
N PRO A 374 7.62 -6.90 11.95
CA PRO A 374 6.51 -7.86 11.91
C PRO A 374 5.16 -7.20 11.59
N TYR A 375 5.06 -5.88 11.72
CA TYR A 375 3.82 -5.12 11.56
C TYR A 375 3.88 -4.06 10.47
N ARG A 376 4.85 -4.11 9.54
CA ARG A 376 5.07 -3.06 8.52
C ARG A 376 3.84 -2.62 7.72
N HIS A 377 2.82 -3.49 7.61
CA HIS A 377 1.57 -3.25 6.87
C HIS A 377 0.32 -3.37 7.78
N ALA A 378 0.46 -3.13 9.08
CA ALA A 378 -0.64 -3.31 10.01
C ALA A 378 -1.55 -2.07 10.07
N LEU A 379 -2.86 -2.30 10.14
CA LEU A 379 -3.82 -1.32 10.66
C LEU A 379 -4.08 -1.66 12.13
N PHE A 380 -3.71 -0.77 13.04
CA PHE A 380 -3.90 -0.97 14.47
C PHE A 380 -5.21 -0.39 14.95
N GLY A 381 -5.84 -1.09 15.90
CA GLY A 381 -7.05 -0.65 16.61
C GLY A 381 -6.86 -0.78 18.10
N TYR A 382 -6.82 0.33 18.81
CA TYR A 382 -6.91 0.36 20.26
C TYR A 382 -8.39 0.40 20.66
N ASN A 383 -8.87 -0.65 21.32
CA ASN A 383 -10.25 -0.74 21.78
C ASN A 383 -10.42 0.11 23.04
N LEU A 384 -11.29 1.11 22.98
CA LEU A 384 -11.53 2.07 24.05
C LEU A 384 -12.25 1.44 25.26
N ASP A 385 -12.95 0.31 25.08
CA ASP A 385 -13.73 -0.32 26.14
C ASP A 385 -12.88 -1.27 26.99
N ASP A 386 -12.04 -2.11 26.36
CA ASP A 386 -11.23 -3.10 27.07
C ASP A 386 -9.75 -2.69 27.25
N GLY A 387 -9.36 -1.61 26.59
CA GLY A 387 -8.04 -1.01 26.69
C GLY A 387 -6.91 -1.84 26.10
N LYS A 388 -7.20 -2.70 25.10
CA LYS A 388 -6.19 -3.50 24.40
C LYS A 388 -5.98 -3.06 22.96
N LEU A 389 -4.81 -3.40 22.43
CA LEU A 389 -4.41 -3.16 21.06
C LEU A 389 -4.59 -4.42 20.20
N TYR A 390 -5.22 -4.22 19.06
CA TYR A 390 -5.57 -5.25 18.08
C TYR A 390 -4.96 -4.92 16.72
N ARG A 391 -4.66 -5.97 15.96
CA ARG A 391 -4.31 -5.86 14.55
C ARG A 391 -5.58 -6.05 13.73
N LEU A 392 -6.14 -4.94 13.25
CA LEU A 392 -7.39 -4.94 12.48
C LEU A 392 -7.17 -5.47 11.07
N ARG A 393 -6.03 -5.14 10.45
CA ARG A 393 -5.58 -5.63 9.13
C ARG A 393 -4.06 -5.72 9.04
N ASP A 394 -3.54 -6.44 8.04
CA ASP A 394 -2.10 -6.61 7.79
C ASP A 394 -1.69 -6.65 6.29
N ASP A 395 -2.56 -6.15 5.40
CA ASP A 395 -2.44 -6.31 3.95
C ASP A 395 -2.17 -5.01 3.16
N ALA A 396 -1.98 -3.88 3.84
CA ALA A 396 -1.62 -2.60 3.23
C ALA A 396 -0.84 -1.70 4.20
N ALA A 397 -0.16 -0.67 3.67
CA ALA A 397 0.49 0.33 4.51
C ALA A 397 0.04 1.72 4.09
N GLY A 398 0.00 2.67 5.02
CA GLY A 398 -0.36 4.05 4.72
C GLY A 398 0.26 5.03 5.72
N GLU A 399 0.74 6.17 5.20
CA GLU A 399 1.30 7.27 5.99
C GLU A 399 0.24 8.33 6.36
N ALA A 400 -0.88 8.35 5.63
CA ALA A 400 -1.95 9.32 5.79
C ALA A 400 -2.87 8.97 6.98
N THR A 401 -3.39 9.99 7.64
CA THR A 401 -4.56 9.83 8.52
C THR A 401 -5.75 9.32 7.71
N LEU A 402 -6.49 8.36 8.28
CA LEU A 402 -7.68 7.79 7.65
C LEU A 402 -8.86 8.77 7.71
N THR A 403 -9.89 8.51 6.90
CA THR A 403 -11.14 9.26 6.92
C THR A 403 -12.30 8.31 7.18
N TYR A 404 -13.07 8.59 8.23
CA TYR A 404 -14.27 7.82 8.56
C TYR A 404 -15.54 8.58 8.15
N ALA A 405 -16.33 7.98 7.27
CA ALA A 405 -17.64 8.47 6.84
C ALA A 405 -18.74 7.66 7.57
N ASP A 406 -19.27 8.22 8.66
CA ASP A 406 -20.24 7.54 9.51
C ASP A 406 -21.59 7.37 8.81
N GLU A 407 -21.97 8.29 7.94
CA GLU A 407 -23.17 8.16 7.10
C GLU A 407 -23.12 6.97 6.14
N ARG A 408 -21.94 6.36 5.95
CA ARG A 408 -21.73 5.18 5.10
C ARG A 408 -21.28 3.94 5.85
N ASN A 409 -20.97 4.04 7.13
CA ASN A 409 -20.27 2.99 7.86
C ASN A 409 -19.00 2.55 7.12
N THR A 410 -18.25 3.52 6.55
CA THR A 410 -17.08 3.24 5.71
C THR A 410 -15.87 4.00 6.21
N LEU A 411 -14.77 3.26 6.39
CA LEU A 411 -13.46 3.79 6.68
C LEU A 411 -12.63 3.79 5.38
N PHE A 412 -12.15 4.96 4.97
CA PHE A 412 -11.25 5.14 3.84
C PHE A 412 -9.81 5.16 4.32
N TRP A 413 -9.00 4.25 3.79
CA TRP A 413 -7.58 4.13 4.08
C TRP A 413 -6.77 4.35 2.81
N ASN A 414 -6.08 5.49 2.73
CA ASN A 414 -5.17 5.78 1.63
C ASN A 414 -3.85 5.04 1.85
N THR A 415 -3.41 4.30 0.82
CA THR A 415 -2.30 3.35 0.95
C THR A 415 -1.09 3.78 0.12
N THR A 416 0.09 3.67 0.72
CA THR A 416 1.38 3.86 0.05
C THR A 416 1.83 2.58 -0.67
N PHE A 417 1.41 1.41 -0.20
CA PHE A 417 1.69 0.12 -0.84
C PHE A 417 0.42 -0.73 -0.89
N GLY A 418 0.28 -1.53 -1.96
CA GLY A 418 -0.80 -2.50 -2.08
C GLY A 418 -2.13 -1.94 -2.59
N GLY A 419 -2.16 -0.74 -3.17
CA GLY A 419 -3.35 -0.09 -3.74
C GLY A 419 -3.21 1.43 -3.67
N THR A 420 -4.27 2.16 -4.02
CA THR A 420 -4.32 3.61 -3.74
C THR A 420 -5.26 3.93 -2.58
N VAL A 421 -6.45 3.34 -2.54
CA VAL A 421 -7.44 3.53 -1.47
C VAL A 421 -8.12 2.21 -1.14
N PHE A 422 -8.23 1.89 0.15
CA PHE A 422 -9.02 0.79 0.67
C PHE A 422 -10.31 1.37 1.29
N MET A 423 -11.44 0.78 0.92
CA MET A 423 -12.73 1.01 1.57
C MET A 423 -12.98 -0.15 2.51
N LEU A 424 -13.10 0.15 3.81
CA LEU A 424 -13.30 -0.84 4.86
C LEU A 424 -14.67 -0.64 5.50
N ASP A 425 -15.32 -1.74 5.85
CA ASP A 425 -16.53 -1.73 6.68
C ASP A 425 -16.15 -1.33 8.11
N ASP A 426 -16.91 -0.43 8.75
CA ASP A 426 -16.54 0.04 10.09
C ASP A 426 -16.87 -0.95 11.23
N ALA A 427 -17.72 -1.95 10.96
CA ALA A 427 -18.15 -2.91 11.96
C ALA A 427 -17.10 -4.00 12.19
N ASP A 428 -16.42 -4.42 11.11
CA ASP A 428 -15.46 -5.51 11.14
C ASP A 428 -14.15 -5.24 10.37
N PHE A 429 -13.95 -4.03 9.83
CA PHE A 429 -12.78 -3.63 9.05
C PHE A 429 -12.49 -4.56 7.86
N SER A 430 -13.49 -5.30 7.38
CA SER A 430 -13.38 -6.11 6.18
C SER A 430 -13.21 -5.22 4.95
N LEU A 431 -12.45 -5.72 3.97
CA LEU A 431 -12.20 -4.99 2.74
C LEU A 431 -13.45 -5.04 1.88
N GLN A 432 -14.13 -3.90 1.75
CA GLN A 432 -15.26 -3.75 0.84
C GLN A 432 -14.74 -3.60 -0.60
N ARG A 433 -13.73 -2.74 -0.79
CA ARG A 433 -13.13 -2.50 -2.10
C ARG A 433 -11.69 -2.01 -1.99
N LYS A 434 -10.85 -2.50 -2.91
CA LYS A 434 -9.52 -1.96 -3.19
C LYS A 434 -9.57 -1.16 -4.49
N ILE A 435 -9.18 0.10 -4.42
CA ILE A 435 -9.14 1.02 -5.55
C ILE A 435 -7.68 1.28 -5.90
N SER A 436 -7.34 1.19 -7.18
CA SER A 436 -6.02 1.52 -7.70
C SER A 436 -6.15 2.49 -8.87
N VAL A 437 -5.41 3.58 -8.80
CA VAL A 437 -5.14 4.49 -9.93
C VAL A 437 -3.71 4.32 -10.45
N GLN A 438 -3.08 3.18 -10.15
CA GLN A 438 -1.71 2.83 -10.54
C GLN A 438 -0.65 3.78 -9.98
N THR A 439 -0.94 4.43 -8.86
CA THR A 439 -0.01 5.25 -8.10
C THR A 439 -0.39 5.21 -6.62
N THR A 440 0.52 5.69 -5.77
CA THR A 440 0.39 5.69 -4.32
C THR A 440 -0.32 6.95 -3.83
N SER A 441 -0.94 6.87 -2.66
CA SER A 441 -1.50 8.02 -1.95
C SER A 441 -0.86 8.11 -0.57
N ASP A 442 -0.23 9.24 -0.27
CA ASP A 442 0.38 9.56 1.03
C ASP A 442 -0.36 10.69 1.78
N SER A 443 -1.39 11.27 1.16
CA SER A 443 -2.24 12.31 1.75
C SER A 443 -3.58 11.76 2.23
N SER A 444 -4.17 12.41 3.24
CA SER A 444 -5.53 12.11 3.69
C SER A 444 -6.57 12.68 2.73
N GLY A 445 -7.64 11.92 2.51
CA GLY A 445 -8.77 12.35 1.70
C GLY A 445 -9.85 13.09 2.49
N VAL A 446 -10.90 13.52 1.80
CA VAL A 446 -12.07 14.20 2.35
C VAL A 446 -13.32 13.48 1.89
N PHE A 447 -14.27 13.26 2.81
CA PHE A 447 -15.60 12.79 2.45
C PHE A 447 -16.58 13.96 2.41
N LEU A 448 -17.21 14.20 1.26
CA LEU A 448 -18.11 15.33 1.04
C LEU A 448 -19.23 14.94 0.07
N ASP A 449 -20.48 15.17 0.46
CA ASP A 449 -21.68 14.91 -0.36
C ASP A 449 -21.75 13.50 -0.97
N GLY A 450 -21.28 12.51 -0.23
CA GLY A 450 -21.26 11.14 -0.73
C GLY A 450 -20.11 10.83 -1.70
N LEU A 451 -19.12 11.70 -1.82
CA LEU A 451 -17.92 11.45 -2.58
C LEU A 451 -16.69 11.45 -1.65
N TYR A 452 -15.79 10.51 -1.86
CA TYR A 452 -14.48 10.50 -1.20
C TYR A 452 -13.41 11.03 -2.14
N TYR A 453 -12.85 12.19 -1.80
CA TYR A 453 -11.82 12.86 -2.56
C TYR A 453 -10.44 12.51 -2.02
N PHE A 454 -9.50 12.13 -2.87
CA PHE A 454 -8.13 11.81 -2.47
C PHE A 454 -7.12 12.27 -3.51
N GLY A 455 -5.89 12.54 -3.06
CA GLY A 455 -4.77 12.93 -3.91
C GLY A 455 -3.76 11.79 -4.07
N THR A 456 -2.88 11.90 -5.07
CA THR A 456 -1.80 10.93 -5.28
C THR A 456 -0.42 11.58 -5.29
N VAL A 457 0.60 10.74 -5.17
CA VAL A 457 1.99 11.18 -5.16
C VAL A 457 2.50 11.35 -6.59
N ASN A 458 3.32 12.38 -6.81
CA ASN A 458 4.07 12.57 -8.05
C ASN A 458 5.56 12.27 -7.83
N THR A 459 5.89 11.00 -7.57
CA THR A 459 7.27 10.60 -7.29
C THR A 459 8.15 10.83 -8.52
N PRO A 460 9.42 11.23 -8.37
CA PRO A 460 10.36 11.33 -9.49
C PRO A 460 10.84 9.94 -9.99
N THR A 461 10.18 8.85 -9.58
CA THR A 461 10.56 7.48 -9.93
C THR A 461 10.02 7.08 -11.30
N ASP A 462 10.60 6.04 -11.89
CA ASP A 462 10.16 5.52 -13.20
C ASP A 462 8.66 5.20 -13.23
N THR A 463 8.06 4.77 -12.12
CA THR A 463 6.61 4.49 -11.99
C THR A 463 5.73 5.67 -12.42
N CYS A 464 6.14 6.89 -12.11
CA CYS A 464 5.39 8.10 -12.45
C CYS A 464 5.95 8.83 -13.67
N GLN A 465 7.21 8.60 -14.02
CA GLN A 465 7.92 9.41 -15.01
C GLN A 465 8.20 8.71 -16.34
N ASN A 466 8.09 7.38 -16.43
CA ASN A 466 8.54 6.62 -17.60
C ASN A 466 7.67 5.36 -17.91
N PRO A 467 6.58 5.48 -18.71
CA PRO A 467 6.05 6.72 -19.27
C PRO A 467 5.41 7.59 -18.19
N ILE A 468 5.11 8.85 -18.53
CA ILE A 468 4.37 9.72 -17.61
C ILE A 468 3.03 9.06 -17.26
N ASN A 469 2.88 8.64 -16.01
CA ASN A 469 1.61 8.16 -15.49
C ASN A 469 0.71 9.37 -15.24
N ALA A 470 -0.38 9.45 -16.00
CA ALA A 470 -1.30 10.57 -15.94
C ALA A 470 -1.92 10.80 -14.56
N ASN A 471 -2.00 9.75 -13.75
CA ASN A 471 -2.60 9.76 -12.42
C ASN A 471 -1.62 10.14 -11.31
N CYS A 472 -0.32 10.22 -11.58
CA CYS A 472 0.66 10.63 -10.57
C CYS A 472 0.58 12.13 -10.31
N GLY A 473 0.28 12.50 -9.06
CA GLY A 473 0.03 13.88 -8.67
C GLY A 473 -1.34 14.41 -9.10
N GLY A 474 -2.33 13.52 -9.20
CA GLY A 474 -3.71 13.85 -9.50
C GLY A 474 -4.59 13.86 -8.26
N VAL A 475 -5.82 14.35 -8.42
CA VAL A 475 -6.89 14.29 -7.44
C VAL A 475 -8.08 13.55 -8.04
N PHE A 476 -8.75 12.72 -7.25
CA PHE A 476 -9.83 11.85 -7.70
C PHE A 476 -10.98 11.88 -6.71
N ALA A 477 -12.21 11.66 -7.20
CA ALA A 477 -13.41 11.51 -6.39
C ALA A 477 -14.01 10.12 -6.58
N LEU A 478 -14.26 9.40 -5.49
CA LEU A 478 -14.90 8.09 -5.47
C LEU A 478 -16.35 8.19 -5.03
N ASP A 479 -17.25 7.49 -5.72
CA ASP A 479 -18.63 7.30 -5.27
C ASP A 479 -18.75 6.21 -4.17
N ALA A 480 -19.99 5.92 -3.75
CA ALA A 480 -20.30 4.90 -2.74
C ALA A 480 -19.89 3.48 -3.18
N GLN A 481 -19.79 3.25 -4.47
CA GLN A 481 -19.39 1.98 -5.02
C GLN A 481 -17.87 1.90 -5.13
N GLY A 482 -17.13 3.01 -4.97
CA GLY A 482 -15.69 3.12 -5.19
C GLY A 482 -15.32 3.28 -6.67
N GLN A 483 -16.24 3.79 -7.49
CA GLN A 483 -15.93 4.20 -8.87
C GLN A 483 -15.40 5.64 -8.87
N ILE A 484 -14.40 5.89 -9.71
CA ILE A 484 -13.90 7.24 -9.95
C ILE A 484 -14.93 7.99 -10.80
N VAL A 485 -15.53 9.03 -10.24
CA VAL A 485 -16.54 9.87 -10.92
C VAL A 485 -15.98 11.20 -11.41
N HIS A 486 -14.92 11.69 -10.76
CA HIS A 486 -14.19 12.88 -11.15
C HIS A 486 -12.68 12.63 -11.02
N SER A 487 -11.90 13.26 -11.89
CA SER A 487 -10.45 13.30 -11.84
C SER A 487 -9.96 14.69 -12.22
N LEU A 488 -8.89 15.12 -11.58
CA LEU A 488 -8.10 16.31 -11.93
C LEU A 488 -6.65 15.85 -12.00
N ASN A 489 -6.14 15.69 -13.21
CA ASN A 489 -4.82 15.08 -13.43
C ASN A 489 -4.13 15.67 -14.66
N THR A 490 -3.10 14.99 -15.20
CA THR A 490 -2.32 15.56 -16.32
C THR A 490 -3.13 15.86 -17.57
N HIS A 491 -4.31 15.27 -17.74
CA HIS A 491 -5.22 15.59 -18.84
C HIS A 491 -5.91 16.94 -18.68
N ASP A 492 -5.91 17.47 -17.46
CA ASP A 492 -6.55 18.71 -17.04
C ASP A 492 -5.51 19.80 -16.69
N ASP A 493 -4.28 19.67 -17.21
CA ASP A 493 -3.13 20.53 -16.88
C ASP A 493 -2.81 20.60 -15.38
N PHE A 494 -3.15 19.55 -14.62
CA PHE A 494 -2.87 19.45 -13.19
C PHE A 494 -1.92 18.30 -12.88
N ARG A 495 -0.81 18.55 -12.20
CA ARG A 495 0.13 17.49 -11.83
C ARG A 495 1.06 17.91 -10.70
N ALA A 496 0.65 17.68 -9.47
CA ALA A 496 1.44 18.06 -8.31
C ALA A 496 1.43 16.95 -7.26
N TRP A 497 2.52 16.77 -6.54
CA TRP A 497 2.51 15.85 -5.41
C TRP A 497 1.55 16.36 -4.34
N ILE A 498 0.45 15.64 -4.12
CA ILE A 498 -0.54 15.99 -3.10
C ILE A 498 -0.09 15.40 -1.76
N GLY A 499 0.83 16.08 -1.07
CA GLY A 499 1.37 15.62 0.22
C GLY A 499 0.63 16.16 1.44
N THR A 500 -0.19 17.20 1.26
CA THR A 500 -0.76 18.00 2.37
C THR A 500 -2.21 17.70 2.72
N SER A 501 -2.75 16.55 2.29
CA SER A 501 -4.17 16.25 2.45
C SER A 501 -5.09 17.25 1.75
N LEU A 502 -6.34 16.83 1.54
CA LEU A 502 -7.39 17.70 1.01
C LEU A 502 -8.21 18.24 2.18
N VAL A 503 -8.77 19.44 2.04
CA VAL A 503 -9.76 19.97 3.00
C VAL A 503 -10.95 20.60 2.28
N SER A 504 -12.07 20.77 2.97
CA SER A 504 -13.27 21.39 2.41
C SER A 504 -13.97 22.32 3.39
N ASP A 505 -14.54 23.41 2.85
CA ASP A 505 -15.47 24.30 3.56
C ASP A 505 -16.95 23.91 3.37
N GLY A 506 -17.20 22.69 2.86
CA GLY A 506 -18.52 22.18 2.51
C GLY A 506 -18.96 22.49 1.08
N ASP A 507 -18.45 23.55 0.46
CA ASP A 507 -18.79 23.96 -0.90
C ASP A 507 -17.67 23.69 -1.90
N TYR A 508 -16.43 23.94 -1.48
CA TYR A 508 -15.23 23.79 -2.28
C TYR A 508 -14.23 22.85 -1.62
N LEU A 509 -13.28 22.37 -2.42
CA LEU A 509 -12.12 21.64 -1.95
C LEU A 509 -10.89 22.53 -2.11
N TYR A 510 -9.99 22.45 -1.14
CA TYR A 510 -8.70 23.13 -1.15
C TYR A 510 -7.61 22.08 -1.14
N ILE A 511 -6.73 22.17 -2.14
CA ILE A 511 -5.65 21.23 -2.38
C ILE A 511 -4.35 21.98 -2.14
N GLY A 512 -3.63 21.62 -1.10
CA GLY A 512 -2.23 22.00 -0.98
C GLY A 512 -1.39 21.05 -1.82
N SER A 513 -0.34 21.56 -2.46
CA SER A 513 0.56 20.73 -3.25
C SER A 513 2.02 21.00 -2.94
N ALA A 514 2.81 19.96 -3.13
CA ALA A 514 4.26 20.03 -3.18
C ALA A 514 4.72 20.11 -4.64
N LYS A 515 5.98 19.75 -4.90
CA LYS A 515 6.55 19.85 -6.24
C LYS A 515 5.79 19.09 -7.32
N GLN A 516 5.74 19.73 -8.48
CA GLN A 516 5.37 19.12 -9.74
C GLN A 516 6.61 18.56 -10.47
N THR A 517 6.44 17.45 -11.17
CA THR A 517 7.44 16.87 -12.07
C THR A 517 6.75 16.47 -13.37
N LYS A 518 7.41 16.70 -14.53
CA LYS A 518 6.87 16.42 -15.87
C LYS A 518 7.76 15.45 -16.65
N GLY A 519 7.88 14.21 -16.18
CA GLY A 519 8.70 13.18 -16.82
C GLY A 519 10.20 13.35 -16.58
N GLN A 520 11.02 12.65 -17.38
CA GLN A 520 12.49 12.74 -17.36
C GLN A 520 13.02 14.08 -17.88
N GLU A 521 12.22 14.85 -18.63
CA GLU A 521 12.63 16.18 -19.07
C GLU A 521 12.38 17.17 -17.92
N GLN A 522 13.45 17.85 -17.48
CA GLN A 522 13.42 18.90 -16.45
C GLN A 522 12.69 20.18 -16.90
N VAL A 523 11.60 20.07 -17.66
CA VAL A 523 10.85 21.22 -18.15
C VAL A 523 9.87 21.65 -17.06
N GLU A 524 10.42 22.34 -16.07
CA GLU A 524 9.70 23.13 -15.06
C GLU A 524 9.06 24.40 -15.66
N GLU A 525 8.92 24.50 -17.00
CA GLU A 525 8.40 25.69 -17.70
C GLU A 525 6.87 25.72 -17.83
N VAL A 526 6.17 24.64 -17.48
CA VAL A 526 4.71 24.59 -17.49
C VAL A 526 4.21 24.57 -16.05
N TYR A 527 3.32 25.48 -15.70
CA TYR A 527 2.67 25.48 -14.40
C TYR A 527 1.63 24.37 -14.35
N LEU A 528 1.79 23.44 -13.43
CA LEU A 528 0.91 22.29 -13.20
C LEU A 528 0.45 22.27 -11.74
N HIS A 529 0.29 23.46 -11.16
CA HIS A 529 -0.18 23.69 -9.79
C HIS A 529 0.73 23.08 -8.71
N GLY A 530 2.03 22.92 -8.95
CA GLY A 530 3.00 22.58 -7.90
C GLY A 530 3.21 23.73 -6.91
N CYS A 531 3.47 23.43 -5.65
CA CYS A 531 3.70 24.41 -4.57
C CYS A 531 2.61 25.46 -4.43
N SER A 532 1.37 25.04 -4.60
CA SER A 532 0.25 25.94 -4.72
C SER A 532 -0.91 25.48 -3.85
N VAL A 533 -1.75 26.43 -3.46
CA VAL A 533 -3.08 26.12 -2.97
C VAL A 533 -4.04 26.22 -4.14
N THR A 534 -4.71 25.14 -4.47
CA THR A 534 -5.68 25.08 -5.57
C THR A 534 -7.07 24.92 -4.98
N LYS A 535 -7.97 25.86 -5.29
CA LYS A 535 -9.39 25.78 -4.97
C LYS A 535 -10.13 25.14 -6.14
N VAL A 536 -10.89 24.09 -5.86
CA VAL A 536 -11.68 23.37 -6.86
C VAL A 536 -13.12 23.21 -6.40
N ASP A 537 -14.05 23.04 -7.35
CA ASP A 537 -15.41 22.62 -7.03
C ASP A 537 -15.50 21.10 -6.80
N LYS A 538 -16.70 20.62 -6.47
CA LYS A 538 -16.98 19.19 -6.21
C LYS A 538 -16.78 18.28 -7.44
N ALA A 539 -16.77 18.86 -8.64
CA ALA A 539 -16.46 18.16 -9.88
C ALA A 539 -14.96 18.25 -10.25
N LEU A 540 -14.14 18.80 -9.34
CA LEU A 540 -12.70 19.03 -9.48
C LEU A 540 -12.32 20.03 -10.58
N ASN A 541 -13.21 20.97 -10.94
CA ASN A 541 -12.83 22.08 -11.79
C ASN A 541 -12.02 23.10 -11.00
N VAL A 542 -10.86 23.51 -11.51
CA VAL A 542 -10.03 24.54 -10.89
C VAL A 542 -10.71 25.90 -10.98
N LEU A 543 -10.90 26.55 -9.83
CA LEU A 543 -11.57 27.85 -9.70
C LEU A 543 -10.59 28.98 -9.42
N ALA A 544 -9.62 28.71 -8.55
CA ALA A 544 -8.59 29.66 -8.17
C ALA A 544 -7.32 28.92 -7.78
N THR A 545 -6.18 29.61 -7.84
CA THR A 545 -4.93 29.09 -7.33
C THR A 545 -4.12 30.21 -6.71
N PHE A 546 -3.50 29.92 -5.57
CA PHE A 546 -2.50 30.76 -4.94
C PHE A 546 -1.13 30.09 -5.04
N ASP A 547 -0.23 30.76 -5.75
CA ASP A 547 1.20 30.48 -5.77
C ASP A 547 1.87 31.75 -5.24
N PRO A 548 2.66 31.66 -4.16
CA PRO A 548 3.28 32.84 -3.57
C PRO A 548 4.50 33.36 -4.37
N GLY A 549 4.66 32.96 -5.64
CA GLY A 549 5.47 33.64 -6.65
C GLY A 549 6.68 32.85 -7.16
N ASP A 550 6.78 31.56 -6.88
CA ASP A 550 7.90 30.70 -7.28
C ASP A 550 7.39 29.63 -8.24
N PHE A 551 7.44 29.93 -9.54
CA PHE A 551 6.96 29.03 -10.58
C PHE A 551 7.61 27.63 -10.44
N ALA A 552 6.78 26.61 -10.24
CA ALA A 552 7.12 25.18 -10.29
C ALA A 552 8.09 24.60 -9.23
N CYS A 553 8.35 25.33 -8.13
CA CYS A 553 9.12 24.86 -6.94
C CYS A 553 10.61 24.62 -7.17
N TYR A 554 11.47 25.08 -6.25
CA TYR A 554 12.90 24.78 -6.30
C TYR A 554 13.27 23.46 -5.60
N TYR A 555 14.26 22.73 -6.15
CA TYR A 555 14.87 21.58 -5.49
C TYR A 555 15.93 22.03 -4.51
N LEU A 556 15.99 21.34 -3.38
CA LEU A 556 17.03 21.61 -2.40
C LEU A 556 18.33 20.87 -2.71
N PRO A 557 19.49 21.52 -2.56
CA PRO A 557 20.77 20.98 -3.02
C PRO A 557 21.36 19.89 -2.11
N TYR A 558 20.57 19.25 -1.23
CA TYR A 558 21.05 18.20 -0.33
C TYR A 558 20.19 16.93 -0.40
N GLN A 559 20.82 15.80 -0.09
CA GLN A 559 20.22 14.47 -0.16
C GLN A 559 19.11 14.33 0.91
N GLY A 560 17.91 13.92 0.50
CA GLY A 560 16.75 13.76 1.38
C GLY A 560 15.89 15.01 1.56
N ALA A 561 16.25 16.11 0.92
CA ALA A 561 15.45 17.33 0.89
C ALA A 561 14.30 17.19 -0.12
N ASN A 562 13.07 17.46 0.33
CA ASN A 562 11.95 17.68 -0.58
C ASN A 562 12.02 19.10 -1.14
N ALA A 563 11.30 19.35 -2.22
CA ALA A 563 11.20 20.67 -2.82
C ALA A 563 10.37 21.62 -1.96
N ASP A 564 10.24 22.88 -2.39
CA ASP A 564 9.22 23.79 -1.88
C ASP A 564 7.86 23.07 -1.81
N SER A 565 7.03 23.43 -0.83
CA SER A 565 5.74 22.79 -0.66
C SER A 565 4.80 23.63 0.20
N VAL A 566 3.50 23.53 -0.10
CA VAL A 566 2.50 23.67 0.97
C VAL A 566 2.84 22.59 1.99
N ALA A 567 2.87 22.96 3.26
CA ALA A 567 3.27 22.12 4.38
C ALA A 567 2.06 21.92 5.30
N GLY A 568 1.80 20.69 5.70
CA GLY A 568 0.65 20.29 6.49
C GLY A 568 -0.62 20.51 5.72
N GLU A 569 -1.76 20.19 6.32
CA GLU A 569 -3.03 20.57 5.72
C GLU A 569 -3.28 22.08 5.76
N ILE A 570 -4.01 22.55 4.77
CA ILE A 570 -4.64 23.86 4.80
C ILE A 570 -5.69 23.83 5.90
N THR A 571 -5.75 24.85 6.76
CA THR A 571 -6.78 24.91 7.81
C THR A 571 -7.73 26.06 7.60
N LEU A 572 -9.01 25.82 7.84
CA LEU A 572 -10.05 26.82 7.64
C LEU A 572 -10.28 27.60 8.94
N ASP A 573 -10.41 28.93 8.84
CA ASP A 573 -10.70 29.82 9.98
C ASP A 573 -12.14 30.37 9.97
N GLY A 574 -12.99 29.80 9.11
CA GLY A 574 -14.37 30.25 8.86
C GLY A 574 -14.47 31.41 7.87
N ALA A 575 -13.53 32.35 7.87
CA ALA A 575 -13.50 33.49 6.95
C ALA A 575 -12.59 33.27 5.73
N GLY A 576 -11.62 32.37 5.85
CA GLY A 576 -10.59 32.06 4.88
C GLY A 576 -9.81 30.83 5.33
N LEU A 577 -8.51 30.84 5.05
CA LEU A 577 -7.62 29.70 5.24
C LEU A 577 -6.24 30.13 5.75
N TRP A 578 -5.66 29.30 6.60
CA TRP A 578 -4.27 29.36 7.01
C TRP A 578 -3.47 28.30 6.24
N VAL A 579 -2.38 28.73 5.63
CA VAL A 579 -1.54 27.89 4.79
C VAL A 579 -0.09 28.04 5.20
N GLN A 580 0.49 26.93 5.67
CA GLN A 580 1.91 26.88 5.96
C GLN A 580 2.66 26.48 4.69
N TYR A 581 3.77 27.15 4.44
CA TYR A 581 4.67 26.89 3.32
C TYR A 581 6.07 26.70 3.86
N VAL A 582 6.71 25.59 3.49
CA VAL A 582 8.13 25.41 3.75
C VAL A 582 8.89 25.91 2.54
N ARG A 583 9.59 27.03 2.73
CA ARG A 583 10.40 27.71 1.72
C ARG A 583 11.86 27.67 2.12
N PRO A 584 12.68 26.89 1.44
CA PRO A 584 14.01 26.64 1.88
C PRO A 584 15.06 27.59 1.27
N ASN A 585 14.72 28.52 0.37
CA ASN A 585 15.53 29.72 0.05
C ASN A 585 14.73 30.77 -0.74
N GLN A 586 14.56 31.99 -0.23
CA GLN A 586 14.24 33.15 -1.08
C GLN A 586 15.54 33.79 -1.57
N ALA A 587 15.71 33.90 -2.89
CA ALA A 587 16.70 34.70 -3.60
C ALA A 587 18.20 34.40 -3.33
N PRO A 588 19.10 34.60 -4.32
CA PRO A 588 20.55 34.35 -4.17
C PRO A 588 21.21 35.01 -2.95
N GLU A 589 20.63 36.10 -2.45
CA GLU A 589 21.07 36.85 -1.28
C GLU A 589 20.81 36.19 0.09
N HIS A 590 19.97 35.16 0.21
CA HIS A 590 19.66 34.47 1.49
C HIS A 590 19.95 32.96 1.50
N ALA A 591 20.84 32.49 0.61
CA ALA A 591 21.25 31.08 0.58
C ALA A 591 21.67 30.56 1.98
N GLY A 592 20.93 29.58 2.49
CA GLY A 592 21.17 28.96 3.80
C GLY A 592 20.29 29.46 4.95
N GLN A 593 19.33 30.37 4.68
CA GLN A 593 18.31 30.78 5.64
C GLN A 593 16.96 30.16 5.26
N PHE A 594 16.75 28.92 5.67
CA PHE A 594 15.49 28.23 5.49
C PHE A 594 14.39 28.93 6.29
N GLN A 595 13.22 29.12 5.69
CA GLN A 595 12.08 29.75 6.34
C GLN A 595 10.82 28.91 6.16
N VAL A 596 9.97 28.95 7.17
CA VAL A 596 8.59 28.52 7.04
C VAL A 596 7.74 29.77 7.06
N THR A 597 6.83 29.92 6.09
CA THR A 597 5.93 31.07 5.99
C THR A 597 4.50 30.61 6.18
N LEU A 598 3.79 31.25 7.10
CA LEU A 598 2.37 31.07 7.30
C LEU A 598 1.64 32.21 6.58
N TYR A 599 0.81 31.86 5.63
CA TYR A 599 -0.09 32.78 4.92
C TYR A 599 -1.50 32.65 5.50
N ARG A 600 -2.18 33.77 5.60
CA ARG A 600 -3.64 33.81 5.71
C ARG A 600 -4.20 34.24 4.38
N LEU A 601 -5.02 33.39 3.77
CA LEU A 601 -5.72 33.67 2.52
C LEU A 601 -7.21 33.83 2.81
N ASP A 602 -7.92 34.60 2.00
CA ASP A 602 -9.38 34.54 1.99
C ASP A 602 -9.89 33.35 1.17
N ARG A 603 -11.22 33.22 1.04
CA ARG A 603 -11.83 32.11 0.29
C ARG A 603 -11.60 32.18 -1.22
N ASP A 604 -11.17 33.31 -1.76
CA ASP A 604 -10.79 33.47 -3.17
C ASP A 604 -9.27 33.34 -3.36
N LEU A 605 -8.58 32.91 -2.30
CA LEU A 605 -7.14 32.68 -2.22
C LEU A 605 -6.31 33.97 -2.34
N GLU A 606 -6.88 35.13 -2.01
CA GLU A 606 -6.12 36.38 -1.93
C GLU A 606 -5.40 36.48 -0.58
N GLU A 607 -4.10 36.79 -0.62
CA GLU A 607 -3.28 36.97 0.59
C GLU A 607 -3.80 38.13 1.44
N GLN A 608 -4.23 37.81 2.66
CA GLN A 608 -4.66 38.79 3.66
C GLN A 608 -3.49 39.23 4.53
N CYS A 609 -2.64 38.28 4.92
CA CYS A 609 -1.40 38.57 5.65
C CYS A 609 -0.42 37.38 5.59
N ARG A 610 0.85 37.64 5.93
CA ARG A 610 1.92 36.62 5.96
C ARG A 610 2.87 36.82 7.14
N VAL A 611 3.35 35.72 7.72
CA VAL A 611 4.39 35.70 8.75
C VAL A 611 5.43 34.64 8.41
N SER A 612 6.71 34.96 8.52
CA SER A 612 7.81 34.01 8.27
C SER A 612 8.62 33.74 9.54
N PHE A 613 9.08 32.51 9.68
CA PHE A 613 9.88 32.02 10.79
C PHE A 613 11.15 31.33 10.26
N PRO A 614 12.27 31.37 10.99
CA PRO A 614 13.41 30.50 10.70
C PRO A 614 12.98 29.03 10.72
N PHE A 615 13.60 28.20 9.90
CA PHE A 615 13.28 26.77 9.78
C PHE A 615 14.54 25.92 9.72
N GLU A 616 14.48 24.67 10.19
CA GLU A 616 15.58 23.71 10.06
C GLU A 616 15.31 22.77 8.86
N PRO A 617 16.16 22.76 7.83
CA PRO A 617 15.95 21.96 6.60
C PRO A 617 15.78 20.46 6.81
N GLN A 618 16.50 19.86 7.76
CA GLN A 618 16.44 18.43 8.02
C GLN A 618 15.11 17.98 8.64
N THR A 619 14.25 18.94 9.02
CA THR A 619 12.94 18.68 9.62
C THR A 619 11.82 18.86 8.60
N GLN A 620 12.10 18.85 7.30
CA GLN A 620 11.08 19.01 6.25
C GLN A 620 9.98 17.95 6.29
N ALA A 621 10.25 16.77 6.86
CA ALA A 621 9.20 15.78 7.16
C ALA A 621 8.15 16.31 8.16
N VAL A 622 8.53 17.16 9.13
CA VAL A 622 7.57 17.95 9.94
C VAL A 622 6.63 18.72 9.04
N GLY A 623 7.19 19.32 8.00
CA GLY A 623 6.48 20.19 7.09
C GLY A 623 5.30 19.48 6.44
N PHE A 624 5.38 18.21 6.08
CA PHE A 624 4.25 17.54 5.42
C PHE A 624 3.09 17.18 6.37
N TYR A 625 3.39 17.00 7.65
CA TYR A 625 2.44 16.41 8.62
C TYR A 625 2.03 17.35 9.76
N ALA A 626 2.66 18.52 9.87
CA ALA A 626 2.30 19.57 10.82
C ALA A 626 1.49 20.67 10.12
N ALA A 627 0.31 20.94 10.65
CA ALA A 627 -0.55 22.04 10.25
C ALA A 627 -0.83 22.95 11.45
N PRO A 628 -1.18 24.23 11.22
CA PRO A 628 -1.72 25.06 12.29
C PRO A 628 -3.08 24.51 12.77
N THR A 629 -3.49 24.88 13.99
CA THR A 629 -4.88 24.71 14.46
C THR A 629 -5.51 26.06 14.72
N VAL A 630 -6.85 26.15 14.70
CA VAL A 630 -7.56 27.43 14.70
C VAL A 630 -8.60 27.47 15.80
N ASP A 631 -8.50 28.46 16.68
CA ASP A 631 -9.48 28.69 17.75
C ASP A 631 -10.77 29.36 17.23
N GLN A 632 -11.75 29.55 18.12
CA GLN A 632 -13.02 30.22 17.79
C GLN A 632 -12.89 31.68 17.33
N HIS A 633 -11.71 32.29 17.49
CA HIS A 633 -11.42 33.68 17.10
C HIS A 633 -10.61 33.75 15.80
N GLY A 634 -10.32 32.62 15.16
CA GLY A 634 -9.49 32.55 13.96
C GLY A 634 -7.99 32.69 14.24
N HIS A 635 -7.55 32.61 15.50
CA HIS A 635 -6.12 32.59 15.80
C HIS A 635 -5.54 31.22 15.43
N ALA A 636 -4.46 31.24 14.64
CA ALA A 636 -3.71 30.06 14.29
C ALA A 636 -2.66 29.73 15.37
N TYR A 637 -2.56 28.46 15.73
CA TYR A 637 -1.54 27.92 16.63
C TYR A 637 -0.64 27.01 15.81
N LEU A 638 0.65 27.31 15.79
CA LEU A 638 1.61 26.64 14.92
C LEU A 638 2.80 26.13 15.72
N ALA A 639 3.13 24.86 15.51
CA ALA A 639 4.34 24.23 16.01
C ALA A 639 5.44 24.31 14.93
N VAL A 640 6.63 24.81 15.28
CA VAL A 640 7.79 24.88 14.37
C VAL A 640 9.06 24.44 15.07
N THR A 641 9.99 23.86 14.31
CA THR A 641 11.35 23.60 14.80
C THR A 641 12.30 24.64 14.22
N VAL A 642 12.98 25.38 15.08
CA VAL A 642 13.92 26.43 14.68
C VAL A 642 15.33 26.13 15.20
N PRO A 643 16.39 26.57 14.49
CA PRO A 643 17.73 26.57 15.04
C PRO A 643 17.86 27.64 16.14
N ASP A 644 18.64 27.36 17.17
CA ASP A 644 19.07 28.34 18.17
C ASP A 644 20.45 28.94 17.87
N GLU A 645 20.96 29.77 18.78
CA GLU A 645 22.24 30.49 18.63
C GLU A 645 23.47 29.56 18.48
N ASN A 646 23.37 28.31 18.95
CA ASN A 646 24.44 27.31 18.86
C ASN A 646 24.23 26.31 17.72
N HIS A 647 23.24 26.56 16.84
CA HIS A 647 22.75 25.59 15.87
C HIS A 647 22.23 24.29 16.51
N THR A 648 21.87 24.33 17.80
CA THR A 648 21.03 23.30 18.42
C THR A 648 19.56 23.58 18.09
N ARG A 649 18.72 22.56 18.19
CA ARG A 649 17.33 22.62 17.73
C ARG A 649 16.41 22.94 18.89
N LYS A 650 15.35 23.70 18.64
CA LYS A 650 14.26 23.91 19.61
C LYS A 650 12.90 23.89 18.93
N GLY A 651 11.97 23.18 19.53
CA GLY A 651 10.55 23.26 19.19
C GLY A 651 9.98 24.56 19.75
N GLN A 652 9.15 25.24 18.97
CA GLN A 652 8.43 26.45 19.38
C GLN A 652 6.95 26.30 19.09
N LEU A 653 6.12 26.79 20.00
CA LEU A 653 4.69 26.98 19.80
C LEU A 653 4.40 28.47 19.64
N LEU A 654 3.78 28.83 18.52
CA LEU A 654 3.46 30.20 18.14
C LEU A 654 1.95 30.35 18.05
N LYS A 655 1.45 31.52 18.43
CA LYS A 655 0.10 32.00 18.15
C LYS A 655 0.17 33.12 17.13
N VAL A 656 -0.62 33.04 16.07
CA VAL A 656 -0.72 34.04 15.01
C VAL A 656 -2.17 34.48 14.88
N THR A 657 -2.42 35.78 15.00
CA THR A 657 -3.77 36.34 14.89
C THR A 657 -4.16 36.59 13.43
N PRO A 658 -5.46 36.74 13.10
CA PRO A 658 -5.95 37.11 11.76
C PRO A 658 -5.30 38.34 11.11
N ASP A 659 -4.75 39.26 11.91
CA ASP A 659 -3.99 40.43 11.48
C ASP A 659 -2.46 40.21 11.52
N CYS A 660 -2.03 38.95 11.59
CA CYS A 660 -0.65 38.49 11.57
C CYS A 660 0.22 39.01 12.74
N GLN A 661 -0.37 39.25 13.91
CA GLN A 661 0.40 39.44 15.13
C GLN A 661 0.85 38.08 15.67
N THR A 662 2.15 37.96 15.92
CA THR A 662 2.75 36.71 16.39
C THR A 662 3.13 36.80 17.85
N THR A 663 2.76 35.78 18.62
CA THR A 663 3.18 35.60 20.02
C THR A 663 3.85 34.23 20.16
N LEU A 664 5.06 34.20 20.72
CA LEU A 664 5.71 32.95 21.15
C LEU A 664 5.07 32.49 22.46
N LEU A 665 4.44 31.33 22.46
CA LEU A 665 3.76 30.77 23.63
C LEU A 665 4.68 29.86 24.44
N ALA A 666 5.49 29.03 23.77
CA ALA A 666 6.35 28.05 24.43
C ALA A 666 7.59 27.72 23.61
N GLU A 667 8.62 27.25 24.30
CA GLU A 667 9.82 26.67 23.71
C GLU A 667 10.15 25.33 24.39
N ALA A 668 10.58 24.35 23.59
CA ALA A 668 11.12 23.07 24.02
C ALA A 668 12.58 22.95 23.55
N PRO A 669 13.55 23.37 24.39
CA PRO A 669 14.97 23.34 24.02
C PRO A 669 15.45 21.91 23.76
N GLY A 670 16.24 21.72 22.70
CA GLY A 670 16.83 20.42 22.36
C GLY A 670 15.84 19.39 21.81
N SER A 671 14.59 19.80 21.53
CA SER A 671 13.54 18.92 21.03
C SER A 671 13.01 19.42 19.68
N PHE A 672 12.29 18.56 18.98
CA PHE A 672 11.64 18.85 17.70
C PHE A 672 10.15 18.92 17.91
N ALA A 673 9.53 19.88 17.24
CA ALA A 673 8.09 20.01 17.17
C ALA A 673 7.64 19.51 15.79
N HIS A 674 7.27 18.23 15.71
CA HIS A 674 6.86 17.57 14.47
C HIS A 674 5.34 17.48 14.29
N ALA A 675 4.59 17.39 15.38
CA ALA A 675 3.15 17.26 15.34
C ALA A 675 2.45 18.62 15.25
N SER A 676 1.26 18.63 14.65
CA SER A 676 0.34 19.76 14.79
C SER A 676 -0.03 19.92 16.27
N PRO A 677 -0.22 21.15 16.77
CA PRO A 677 -0.82 21.36 18.09
C PRO A 677 -2.27 20.85 18.10
N THR A 678 -2.86 20.72 19.28
CA THR A 678 -4.29 20.40 19.44
C THR A 678 -4.93 21.33 20.44
N LEU A 679 -6.08 21.92 20.09
CA LEU A 679 -6.83 22.81 20.98
C LEU A 679 -7.77 22.00 21.86
N ALA A 680 -7.96 22.42 23.10
CA ALA A 680 -8.88 21.77 24.02
C ALA A 680 -9.61 22.77 24.92
N ASP A 681 -10.89 22.48 25.17
CA ASP A 681 -11.79 23.20 26.07
C ASP A 681 -11.80 24.74 25.89
N ASP A 682 -11.52 25.23 24.68
CA ASP A 682 -11.39 26.67 24.35
C ASP A 682 -10.39 27.45 25.20
N ALA A 683 -9.54 26.76 25.95
CA ALA A 683 -8.68 27.34 26.96
C ALA A 683 -7.25 26.83 26.86
N TYR A 684 -7.02 25.72 26.16
CA TYR A 684 -5.76 25.02 26.16
C TYR A 684 -5.24 24.66 24.77
N VAL A 685 -3.92 24.57 24.69
CA VAL A 685 -3.17 24.03 23.56
C VAL A 685 -2.32 22.87 24.06
N LEU A 686 -2.42 21.73 23.40
CA LEU A 686 -1.60 20.56 23.57
C LEU A 686 -0.42 20.70 22.61
N PHE A 687 0.79 20.76 23.16
CA PHE A 687 2.03 20.91 22.40
C PHE A 687 2.89 19.67 22.63
N ALA A 688 2.97 18.82 21.60
CA ALA A 688 3.76 17.60 21.62
C ALA A 688 5.09 17.80 20.88
N THR A 689 6.17 17.38 21.52
CA THR A 689 7.52 17.35 20.97
C THR A 689 8.14 15.98 21.27
N ASP A 690 9.34 15.72 20.75
CA ASP A 690 10.05 14.46 21.02
C ASP A 690 10.19 14.24 22.54
N GLY A 691 9.59 13.16 23.03
CA GLY A 691 9.59 12.76 24.45
C GLY A 691 8.68 13.54 25.40
N LEU A 692 7.96 14.57 24.94
CA LEU A 692 7.23 15.48 25.84
C LEU A 692 5.87 15.91 25.28
N LEU A 693 4.85 15.91 26.14
CA LEU A 693 3.59 16.63 25.90
C LEU A 693 3.39 17.72 26.96
N GLN A 694 3.10 18.94 26.53
CA GLN A 694 2.69 20.04 27.41
C GLN A 694 1.23 20.42 27.15
N ILE A 695 0.49 20.71 28.22
CA ILE A 695 -0.81 21.39 28.18
C ILE A 695 -0.56 22.83 28.60
N LEU A 696 -0.84 23.77 27.70
CA LEU A 696 -0.66 25.20 27.92
C LEU A 696 -1.99 25.93 27.84
N THR A 697 -2.12 27.05 28.55
CA THR A 697 -3.17 28.02 28.28
C THR A 697 -2.99 28.66 26.89
N LEU A 698 -4.02 29.30 26.35
CA LEU A 698 -3.93 30.06 25.10
C LEU A 698 -2.94 31.24 25.15
N GLU A 699 -2.53 31.66 26.35
CA GLU A 699 -1.51 32.67 26.63
C GLU A 699 -0.10 32.08 26.88
N GLY A 700 0.07 30.76 26.77
CA GLY A 700 1.37 30.08 26.86
C GLY A 700 1.82 29.69 28.27
N GLN A 701 0.98 29.87 29.29
CA GLN A 701 1.29 29.31 30.63
C GLN A 701 1.15 27.78 30.59
N VAL A 702 2.23 27.06 30.89
CA VAL A 702 2.21 25.60 31.08
C VAL A 702 1.38 25.25 32.32
N VAL A 703 0.32 24.46 32.12
CA VAL A 703 -0.57 23.95 33.16
C VAL A 703 -0.13 22.58 33.62
N ARG A 704 0.31 21.73 32.69
CA ARG A 704 0.77 20.37 32.97
C ARG A 704 1.77 19.92 31.91
N SER A 705 2.67 19.02 32.29
CA SER A 705 3.62 18.36 31.39
C SER A 705 3.64 16.86 31.67
N TYR A 706 3.86 16.09 30.61
CA TYR A 706 3.93 14.63 30.65
C TYR A 706 5.13 14.16 29.86
N ASP A 707 5.99 13.35 30.49
CA ASP A 707 7.01 12.59 29.78
C ASP A 707 6.31 11.49 28.97
N LEU A 708 6.65 11.38 27.70
CA LEU A 708 6.21 10.29 26.84
C LEU A 708 7.07 9.03 27.06
N ALA A 709 6.67 7.93 26.45
CA ALA A 709 7.31 6.62 26.61
C ALA A 709 8.81 6.64 26.27
N THR A 710 9.15 7.30 25.17
CA THR A 710 10.49 7.34 24.58
C THR A 710 10.79 8.73 24.05
N ASP A 711 12.04 8.99 23.68
CA ASP A 711 12.45 10.23 23.00
C ASP A 711 12.23 10.15 21.47
N ALA A 712 11.47 9.16 20.99
CA ALA A 712 11.14 9.05 19.56
C ALA A 712 10.26 10.21 19.09
N ARG A 713 10.32 10.49 17.78
CA ARG A 713 9.60 11.62 17.20
C ARG A 713 8.11 11.49 17.38
N VAL A 714 7.45 12.62 17.65
CA VAL A 714 5.99 12.71 17.65
C VAL A 714 5.54 13.34 16.34
N LEU A 715 5.33 12.51 15.32
CA LEU A 715 4.84 12.97 14.01
C LEU A 715 3.30 13.07 13.98
N SER A 716 2.63 12.27 14.81
CA SER A 716 1.17 12.24 14.89
C SER A 716 0.62 13.37 15.77
N THR A 717 -0.50 13.95 15.35
CA THR A 717 -1.18 14.99 16.14
C THR A 717 -1.89 14.38 17.34
N PRO A 718 -1.75 14.96 18.56
CA PRO A 718 -2.48 14.49 19.74
C PRO A 718 -3.99 14.39 19.48
N THR A 719 -4.59 13.30 19.94
CA THR A 719 -6.02 13.03 19.79
C THR A 719 -6.69 13.06 21.16
N LEU A 720 -7.81 13.77 21.29
CA LEU A 720 -8.58 13.85 22.53
C LEU A 720 -9.91 13.11 22.37
N ILE A 721 -10.11 12.05 23.16
CA ILE A 721 -11.35 11.26 23.18
C ILE A 721 -11.76 11.08 24.63
N ASN A 722 -12.98 11.51 24.98
CA ASN A 722 -13.54 11.38 26.33
C ASN A 722 -12.60 11.92 27.44
N GLY A 723 -11.89 13.02 27.17
CA GLY A 723 -10.94 13.64 28.09
C GLY A 723 -9.58 12.93 28.22
N ALA A 724 -9.37 11.79 27.55
CA ALA A 724 -8.07 11.14 27.45
C ALA A 724 -7.30 11.63 26.21
N ILE A 725 -5.99 11.86 26.36
CA ILE A 725 -5.11 12.28 25.26
C ILE A 725 -4.35 11.07 24.74
N TYR A 726 -4.33 10.89 23.42
CA TYR A 726 -3.63 9.82 22.72
C TYR A 726 -2.54 10.42 21.85
N VAL A 727 -1.31 9.94 22.00
CA VAL A 727 -0.13 10.40 21.25
C VAL A 727 0.63 9.20 20.71
N VAL A 728 0.74 9.08 19.39
CA VAL A 728 1.52 8.02 18.72
C VAL A 728 2.90 8.56 18.35
N GLN A 729 3.93 7.80 18.68
CA GLN A 729 5.32 8.10 18.34
C GLN A 729 5.77 7.28 17.13
N GLU A 730 6.80 7.77 16.42
CA GLU A 730 7.39 7.14 15.23
C GLU A 730 7.90 5.71 15.51
N ASP A 731 8.22 5.41 16.77
CA ASP A 731 8.66 4.10 17.25
C ASP A 731 7.51 3.14 17.61
N GLY A 732 6.29 3.42 17.15
CA GLY A 732 5.12 2.58 17.42
C GLY A 732 4.58 2.65 18.85
N SER A 733 5.12 3.53 19.71
CA SER A 733 4.57 3.75 21.05
C SER A 733 3.28 4.58 21.01
N LEU A 734 2.21 4.03 21.57
CA LEU A 734 0.97 4.75 21.86
C LEU A 734 0.94 5.17 23.33
N ASN A 735 0.97 6.47 23.57
CA ASN A 735 0.84 7.09 24.89
C ASN A 735 -0.61 7.50 25.12
N ILE A 736 -1.18 7.11 26.25
CA ILE A 736 -2.56 7.34 26.65
C ILE A 736 -2.53 8.05 27.99
N ILE A 737 -2.90 9.31 28.00
CA ILE A 737 -2.86 10.17 29.18
C ILE A 737 -4.29 10.30 29.70
N GLU A 738 -4.55 9.55 30.76
CA GLU A 738 -5.84 9.56 31.45
C GLU A 738 -5.89 10.70 32.47
N HIS A 739 -7.09 11.11 32.88
CA HIS A 739 -7.26 12.15 33.92
C HIS A 739 -6.54 13.49 33.60
N SER A 740 -6.42 13.83 32.31
CA SER A 740 -5.79 15.07 31.84
C SER A 740 -6.44 16.33 32.45
N GLY A 741 -7.72 16.23 32.81
CA GLY A 741 -8.57 17.34 33.24
C GLY A 741 -9.28 18.03 32.09
N LEU A 742 -9.04 17.59 30.85
CA LEU A 742 -9.68 18.09 29.65
C LEU A 742 -11.02 17.37 29.40
N GLN A 743 -11.95 18.05 28.72
CA GLN A 743 -13.26 17.48 28.37
C GLN A 743 -13.38 17.15 26.88
N GLY A 744 -12.85 18.00 26.01
CA GLY A 744 -12.92 17.86 24.57
C GLY A 744 -12.26 19.02 23.82
N TYR A 745 -12.63 19.19 22.56
CA TYR A 745 -12.03 20.21 21.69
C TYR A 745 -12.58 21.63 21.88
N GLY A 746 -13.68 21.80 22.61
CA GLY A 746 -14.36 23.09 22.76
C GLY A 746 -15.13 23.52 21.50
N GLN A 747 -15.09 24.80 21.21
CA GLN A 747 -15.66 25.53 20.07
C GLN A 747 -14.60 25.99 19.05
N ALA A 748 -13.36 25.50 19.16
CA ALA A 748 -12.33 25.74 18.15
C ALA A 748 -12.83 25.40 16.74
N ILE A 749 -12.53 26.28 15.76
CA ILE A 749 -12.95 26.11 14.36
C ILE A 749 -12.22 24.94 13.73
N TRP A 750 -10.95 24.75 14.07
CA TRP A 750 -10.12 23.68 13.56
C TRP A 750 -9.20 23.15 14.66
N PRO A 751 -9.71 22.33 15.60
CA PRO A 751 -9.02 22.02 16.84
C PRO A 751 -7.78 21.14 16.68
N ARG A 752 -7.67 20.38 15.59
CA ARG A 752 -6.57 19.44 15.35
C ARG A 752 -6.38 19.19 13.86
N TYR A 753 -5.27 18.54 13.51
CA TYR A 753 -5.08 17.97 12.18
C TYR A 753 -6.24 17.04 11.80
N ARG A 754 -6.72 17.19 10.56
CA ARG A 754 -7.95 16.63 9.97
C ARG A 754 -9.26 17.10 10.62
N HIS A 755 -9.25 18.26 11.27
CA HIS A 755 -10.40 18.93 11.90
C HIS A 755 -10.99 18.22 13.13
N ASP A 756 -11.24 16.92 13.11
CA ASP A 756 -11.97 16.20 14.16
C ASP A 756 -11.45 14.77 14.41
N ASN A 757 -12.12 14.04 15.30
CA ASN A 757 -11.76 12.65 15.61
C ASN A 757 -12.09 11.66 14.50
N ARG A 758 -12.89 12.01 13.49
CA ARG A 758 -13.19 11.13 12.36
C ARG A 758 -12.22 11.33 11.20
N GLY A 759 -11.39 12.38 11.29
CA GLY A 759 -10.44 12.74 10.25
C GLY A 759 -11.12 13.30 9.00
N THR A 760 -12.25 14.00 9.17
CA THR A 760 -13.08 14.46 8.03
C THR A 760 -12.34 15.44 7.13
N GLY A 761 -11.56 16.36 7.71
CA GLY A 761 -11.02 17.51 6.98
C GLY A 761 -12.11 18.41 6.38
N VAL A 762 -13.31 18.45 6.96
CA VAL A 762 -14.43 19.29 6.50
C VAL A 762 -14.86 20.24 7.59
N LEU A 763 -14.84 21.54 7.29
CA LEU A 763 -15.56 22.53 8.08
C LEU A 763 -17.00 22.60 7.57
N SER A 764 -17.96 22.08 8.35
CA SER A 764 -19.36 22.10 7.94
C SER A 764 -19.88 23.53 7.78
N SER A 765 -20.79 23.76 6.83
CA SER A 765 -21.37 25.08 6.57
C SER A 765 -22.08 25.67 7.79
N ASP A 766 -22.64 24.82 8.66
CA ASP A 766 -23.26 25.20 9.92
C ASP A 766 -22.25 25.75 10.95
N GLN A 767 -20.98 25.33 10.87
CA GLN A 767 -19.89 25.83 11.71
C GLN A 767 -19.14 27.01 11.07
N ALA A 768 -19.30 27.21 9.76
CA ALA A 768 -18.53 28.19 8.99
C ALA A 768 -18.99 29.65 9.17
N THR A 769 -20.04 29.92 9.95
CA THR A 769 -20.47 31.30 10.24
C THR A 769 -19.97 31.70 11.63
N PRO A 770 -18.89 32.49 11.76
CA PRO A 770 -18.48 33.03 13.04
C PRO A 770 -19.67 33.79 13.63
N THR A 771 -20.01 33.52 14.89
CA THR A 771 -20.97 34.38 15.59
C THR A 771 -20.35 35.77 15.59
N PRO A 772 -20.95 36.78 14.91
CA PRO A 772 -20.32 38.09 14.80
C PRO A 772 -20.05 38.60 16.21
N MET A 773 -18.76 38.83 16.53
CA MET A 773 -18.40 39.32 17.84
C MET A 773 -19.16 40.63 18.08
N PRO A 774 -19.89 40.77 19.19
CA PRO A 774 -20.43 42.06 19.55
C PRO A 774 -19.25 43.04 19.57
N PRO A 775 -19.37 44.24 18.96
CA PRO A 775 -18.28 45.20 18.88
C PRO A 775 -17.70 45.36 20.29
N GLU A 776 -16.42 45.07 20.42
CA GLU A 776 -15.70 45.16 21.69
C GLU A 776 -15.95 46.57 22.24
N GLU A 777 -16.82 46.69 23.24
CA GLU A 777 -16.94 47.93 23.98
C GLU A 777 -15.56 48.15 24.58
N HIS A 778 -14.81 49.10 24.02
CA HIS A 778 -13.61 49.65 24.62
C HIS A 778 -13.95 50.13 26.03
N ARG A 779 -13.90 49.21 27.00
CA ARG A 779 -13.98 49.53 28.41
C ARG A 779 -12.68 50.24 28.73
N SER A 780 -12.74 51.56 28.65
CA SER A 780 -11.70 52.45 29.15
C SER A 780 -11.37 52.02 30.58
N PHE A 781 -10.21 51.40 30.76
CA PHE A 781 -9.66 51.09 32.07
C PHE A 781 -9.50 52.40 32.85
N LEU A 782 -10.43 52.67 33.76
CA LEU A 782 -10.23 53.68 34.80
C LEU A 782 -9.11 53.18 35.73
N PRO A 783 -8.11 54.00 36.05
CA PRO A 783 -7.01 53.59 36.90
C PRO A 783 -7.51 53.33 38.32
N TRP A 784 -7.27 52.12 38.83
CA TRP A 784 -7.51 51.76 40.22
C TRP A 784 -6.57 52.55 41.13
N VAL A 785 -7.14 53.50 41.89
CA VAL A 785 -6.48 54.14 43.02
C VAL A 785 -6.45 53.14 44.18
N ARG A 786 -5.24 52.77 44.64
CA ARG A 786 -5.03 51.96 45.84
C ARG A 786 -5.60 52.66 47.09
N LYS A 787 -6.27 51.90 47.94
CA LYS A 787 -6.34 52.14 49.39
C LYS A 787 -5.79 50.95 50.13
#